data_AF-A0AA43BQ76-F1
#
_entry.id   AF-A0AA43BQ76-F1
#
_cell.length_a   1.000
_cell.length_b   1.000
_cell.length_c   1.000
_cell.angle_alpha   90.00
_cell.angle_beta   90.00
_cell.angle_gamma   90.00
#
_symmetry.space_group_name_H-M   'P 1'
#
loop_
_entity.id
_entity.type
_entity.pdbx_description
1 polymer ?
#
loop_
_entity_poly.entity_id
_entity_poly.type
_entity_poly.pdbx_seq_one_letter_code
_entity_poly.pdbx_strand_id
1 'polypeptide(L)'
;MSGIVQFVPRAEKDADANLMEFIRLTREELTAFGGDGSWVDDRWQDGATTVVFATKTAPLDPYSFTPMAEPFKQFAKAYVRYSWSHRPVRNLSFMILALRCVEAGLLAACGRADVGLLGIAVMDVCANKCAEFCGTKQIQYSVGRHIQLIFDFLREKRLVRFLPPWKSPFKKPAILTEGVDEAGAEYRASKLPSTQVMLQVADLFAVADDVESRYFSSLMIILMATPSRISEVLRLPVDCVQWELDEAGQSQMYLRWRAAKGKGGMKKWVVPAMHEVVQEAVKRLLEIGQPARDAAKFASANPGHFMYHSGCLRETKGFDETPLTPEEFCAAVNVRYPRHKPRAGLRAWHEVRLDSRLKALVNQGRTSYRDLAEHVLSECSDAYWPHIDGERTVLAWDSLCLHRINEFHMEFEAKQFSWRLPNANEVNSRLGKAGRPSLFERKGLKGEDGRAVKLTTHQLRHWLSTMSERAGMDDFTLAQWAGRARVSDNRHYDHRSPQERLAGARELLPLRHISLLERFSQRAPVTYQELGVDRLGTAKATLYGMCVHDYAMAPCQKQRECMTCKEHVCIKGDHVTLERIRLLELQTEALLARARRAHSEGDFGADRWVDSHKWKLAHVKAMRIALEHPEVSLGAILRIPEGHDPSPVRRALLDLGLIEHPASESVDTLNITMHGSTDKCPEL
;
A
#
# COMPACT_ATOMS: atom_id res chain seq x y z
N MET A 1 -28.75 19.35 -19.50
CA MET A 1 -28.63 18.98 -18.07
C MET A 1 -29.94 18.31 -17.68
N SER A 2 -30.01 16.98 -17.70
CA SER A 2 -31.19 16.26 -17.23
C SER A 2 -31.28 16.40 -15.71
N GLY A 3 -32.42 16.88 -15.20
CA GLY A 3 -32.65 16.97 -13.76
C GLY A 3 -32.52 15.58 -13.14
N ILE A 4 -31.56 15.40 -12.23
CA ILE A 4 -31.41 14.15 -11.50
C ILE A 4 -32.60 14.07 -10.54
N VAL A 5 -33.51 13.12 -10.79
CA VAL A 5 -34.69 12.88 -9.95
C VAL A 5 -34.23 12.34 -8.60
N GLN A 6 -34.51 13.09 -7.54
CA GLN A 6 -34.16 12.73 -6.16
C GLN A 6 -35.40 12.21 -5.43
N PHE A 7 -35.29 11.05 -4.79
CA PHE A 7 -36.38 10.53 -3.96
C PHE A 7 -36.46 11.30 -2.64
N VAL A 8 -37.62 11.87 -2.34
CA VAL A 8 -37.95 12.55 -1.09
C VAL A 8 -39.01 11.73 -0.35
N PRO A 9 -38.70 11.18 0.84
CA PRO A 9 -39.67 10.40 1.59
C PRO A 9 -40.81 11.28 2.10
N ARG A 10 -42.04 10.76 2.09
CA ARG A 10 -43.19 11.48 2.65
C ARG A 10 -43.39 11.05 4.10
N ALA A 11 -43.36 12.01 5.02
CA ALA A 11 -43.56 11.74 6.45
C ALA A 11 -44.96 11.20 6.77
N GLU A 12 -45.95 11.53 5.92
CA GLU A 12 -47.34 11.09 6.02
C GLU A 12 -47.58 9.65 5.51
N LYS A 13 -46.63 9.10 4.74
CA LYS A 13 -46.70 7.71 4.25
C LYS A 13 -46.01 6.77 5.22
N ASP A 14 -46.54 5.56 5.38
CA ASP A 14 -45.84 4.49 6.07
C ASP A 14 -44.60 4.01 5.28
N ALA A 15 -43.75 3.21 5.94
CA ALA A 15 -42.49 2.77 5.36
C ALA A 15 -42.68 1.95 4.07
N ASP A 16 -43.73 1.12 4.03
CA ASP A 16 -44.04 0.26 2.89
C ASP A 16 -44.46 1.09 1.67
N ALA A 17 -45.28 2.12 1.88
CA ALA A 17 -45.66 3.05 0.82
C ALA A 17 -44.48 3.91 0.33
N ASN A 18 -43.53 4.26 1.19
CA ASN A 18 -42.30 4.93 0.77
C ASN A 18 -41.37 3.98 -0.01
N LEU A 19 -41.28 2.70 0.38
CA LEU A 19 -40.52 1.68 -0.35
C LEU A 19 -41.09 1.42 -1.74
N MET A 20 -42.42 1.26 -1.84
CA MET A 20 -43.09 1.08 -3.14
C MET A 20 -42.90 2.30 -4.04
N GLU A 21 -43.03 3.52 -3.51
CA GLU A 21 -42.80 4.74 -4.28
C GLU A 21 -41.33 4.88 -4.72
N PHE A 22 -40.38 4.51 -3.86
CA PHE A 22 -38.96 4.51 -4.22
C PHE A 22 -38.67 3.53 -5.37
N ILE A 23 -39.22 2.32 -5.31
CA ILE A 23 -39.09 1.33 -6.38
C ILE A 23 -39.75 1.83 -7.67
N ARG A 24 -40.96 2.40 -7.59
CA ARG A 24 -41.67 2.98 -8.74
C ARG A 24 -40.86 4.10 -9.40
N LEU A 25 -40.44 5.10 -8.63
CA LEU A 25 -39.65 6.24 -9.12
C LEU A 25 -38.36 5.78 -9.79
N THR A 26 -37.61 4.87 -9.15
CA THR A 26 -36.35 4.39 -9.73
C THR A 26 -36.53 3.54 -10.97
N ARG A 27 -37.63 2.80 -11.06
CA ARG A 27 -37.97 2.01 -12.24
C ARG A 27 -38.35 2.92 -13.41
N GLU A 28 -39.32 3.80 -13.20
CA GLU A 28 -40.03 4.54 -14.25
C GLU A 28 -39.36 5.88 -14.62
N GLU A 29 -38.71 6.55 -13.67
CA GLU A 29 -38.18 7.91 -13.88
C GLU A 29 -36.65 7.95 -14.07
N LEU A 30 -35.93 6.85 -13.77
CA LEU A 30 -34.47 6.76 -13.99
C LEU A 30 -34.13 5.82 -15.15
N THR A 31 -33.30 6.32 -16.07
CA THR A 31 -32.96 5.62 -17.32
C THR A 31 -31.65 4.82 -17.28
N ALA A 32 -30.92 4.85 -16.16
CA ALA A 32 -29.65 4.13 -16.01
C ALA A 32 -29.84 2.62 -16.26
N PHE A 33 -28.86 2.00 -16.94
CA PHE A 33 -28.91 0.61 -17.41
C PHE A 33 -30.00 0.30 -18.44
N GLY A 34 -30.40 1.25 -19.30
CA GLY A 34 -31.31 0.98 -20.42
C GLY A 34 -32.81 1.17 -20.14
N GLY A 35 -33.17 1.96 -19.12
CA GLY A 35 -34.56 2.34 -18.84
C GLY A 35 -35.48 1.20 -18.38
N ASP A 36 -36.77 1.27 -18.72
CA ASP A 36 -37.80 0.32 -18.29
C ASP A 36 -37.56 -1.11 -18.81
N GLY A 37 -37.02 -1.23 -20.04
CA GLY A 37 -36.83 -2.51 -20.71
C GLY A 37 -35.87 -3.46 -20.00
N SER A 38 -34.90 -2.93 -19.24
CA SER A 38 -33.93 -3.77 -18.51
C SER A 38 -34.41 -4.21 -17.13
N TRP A 39 -35.51 -3.66 -16.59
CA TRP A 39 -35.93 -3.96 -15.21
C TRP A 39 -36.33 -5.42 -15.01
N VAL A 40 -36.81 -6.08 -16.07
CA VAL A 40 -37.18 -7.50 -16.09
C VAL A 40 -35.95 -8.39 -15.93
N ASP A 41 -34.83 -8.02 -16.54
CA ASP A 41 -33.60 -8.80 -16.52
C ASP A 41 -32.87 -8.71 -15.18
N ASP A 42 -32.21 -9.79 -14.78
CA ASP A 42 -31.39 -9.87 -13.57
C ASP A 42 -29.90 -9.62 -13.85
N ARG A 43 -29.55 -9.32 -15.11
CA ARG A 43 -28.22 -8.91 -15.55
C ARG A 43 -28.32 -7.60 -16.32
N TRP A 44 -27.70 -6.56 -15.77
CA TRP A 44 -27.67 -5.22 -16.36
C TRP A 44 -26.28 -4.88 -16.86
N GLN A 45 -26.21 -4.11 -17.94
CA GLN A 45 -24.97 -3.61 -18.51
C GLN A 45 -25.11 -2.13 -18.89
N ASP A 46 -24.14 -1.32 -18.48
CA ASP A 46 -23.99 0.08 -18.89
C ASP A 46 -22.50 0.36 -19.15
N GLY A 47 -22.15 0.55 -20.42
CA GLY A 47 -20.77 0.58 -20.90
C GLY A 47 -19.99 -0.69 -20.50
N ALA A 48 -18.87 -0.49 -19.78
CA ALA A 48 -18.02 -1.57 -19.28
C ALA A 48 -18.49 -2.15 -17.93
N THR A 49 -19.55 -1.60 -17.33
CA THR A 49 -20.01 -2.04 -16.01
C THR A 49 -21.14 -3.03 -16.16
N THR A 50 -20.96 -4.24 -15.63
CA THR A 50 -21.99 -5.27 -15.57
C THR A 50 -22.40 -5.51 -14.12
N VAL A 51 -23.71 -5.63 -13.91
CA VAL A 51 -24.31 -5.94 -12.61
C VAL A 51 -25.17 -7.19 -12.76
N VAL A 52 -25.02 -8.14 -11.84
CA VAL A 52 -25.83 -9.37 -11.80
C VAL A 52 -26.48 -9.52 -10.43
N PHE A 53 -27.82 -9.46 -10.39
CA PHE A 53 -28.65 -9.60 -9.18
C PHE A 53 -28.85 -11.07 -8.82
N ALA A 54 -27.75 -11.77 -8.61
CA ALA A 54 -27.71 -13.16 -8.16
C ALA A 54 -27.56 -13.26 -6.65
N THR A 55 -28.17 -14.27 -6.04
CA THR A 55 -27.93 -14.61 -4.63
C THR A 55 -26.52 -15.21 -4.44
N LYS A 56 -25.98 -15.10 -3.22
CA LYS A 56 -24.73 -15.77 -2.80
C LYS A 56 -24.97 -17.10 -2.09
N THR A 57 -26.23 -17.43 -1.83
CA THR A 57 -26.65 -18.69 -1.19
C THR A 57 -26.65 -19.88 -2.17
N ALA A 58 -26.43 -19.61 -3.47
CA ALA A 58 -26.31 -20.61 -4.53
C ALA A 58 -25.02 -20.38 -5.34
N PRO A 59 -24.55 -21.39 -6.11
CA PRO A 59 -23.44 -21.22 -7.04
C PRO A 59 -23.68 -20.08 -8.05
N LEU A 60 -22.61 -19.38 -8.38
CA LEU A 60 -22.59 -18.30 -9.37
C LEU A 60 -21.48 -18.59 -10.36
N ASP A 61 -21.84 -18.85 -11.62
CA ASP A 61 -20.91 -18.98 -12.73
C ASP A 61 -21.25 -17.97 -13.85
N PRO A 62 -20.36 -17.77 -14.85
CA PRO A 62 -20.59 -16.78 -15.91
C PRO A 62 -21.81 -17.03 -16.80
N TYR A 63 -22.35 -18.25 -16.80
CA TYR A 63 -23.40 -18.74 -17.69
C TYR A 63 -24.72 -19.04 -16.96
N SER A 64 -24.67 -19.33 -15.66
CA SER A 64 -25.80 -19.67 -14.83
C SER A 64 -25.71 -19.01 -13.46
N PHE A 65 -26.84 -18.48 -13.00
CA PHE A 65 -26.97 -17.91 -11.67
C PHE A 65 -28.40 -18.02 -11.17
N THR A 66 -28.54 -18.11 -9.84
CA THR A 66 -29.85 -18.01 -9.18
C THR A 66 -30.12 -16.54 -8.84
N PRO A 67 -31.23 -15.94 -9.30
CA PRO A 67 -31.59 -14.56 -8.94
C PRO A 67 -31.75 -14.36 -7.42
N MET A 68 -31.65 -13.10 -6.98
CA MET A 68 -32.01 -12.75 -5.60
C MET A 68 -33.49 -13.04 -5.33
N ALA A 69 -33.82 -13.39 -4.08
CA ALA A 69 -35.18 -13.65 -3.65
C ALA A 69 -36.06 -12.39 -3.67
N GLU A 70 -37.33 -12.57 -4.03
CA GLU A 70 -38.36 -11.52 -3.94
C GLU A 70 -38.95 -11.44 -2.52
N PRO A 71 -39.35 -10.25 -2.02
CA PRO A 71 -39.35 -8.94 -2.70
C PRO A 71 -38.02 -8.16 -2.67
N PHE A 72 -36.98 -8.65 -1.97
CA PHE A 72 -35.71 -7.93 -1.80
C PHE A 72 -35.03 -7.55 -3.14
N LYS A 73 -35.16 -8.41 -4.17
CA LYS A 73 -34.58 -8.14 -5.49
C LYS A 73 -35.05 -6.81 -6.10
N GLN A 74 -36.32 -6.44 -5.95
CA GLN A 74 -36.83 -5.15 -6.44
C GLN A 74 -36.14 -3.96 -5.75
N PHE A 75 -35.95 -4.05 -4.43
CA PHE A 75 -35.19 -3.04 -3.69
C PHE A 75 -33.72 -2.99 -4.14
N ALA A 76 -33.06 -4.13 -4.31
CA ALA A 76 -31.67 -4.19 -4.75
C ALA A 76 -31.49 -3.52 -6.12
N LYS A 77 -32.39 -3.80 -7.07
CA LYS A 77 -32.44 -3.15 -8.39
C LYS A 77 -32.62 -1.63 -8.27
N ALA A 78 -33.59 -1.19 -7.47
CA ALA A 78 -33.86 0.23 -7.19
C ALA A 78 -32.65 0.95 -6.60
N TYR A 79 -32.03 0.36 -5.57
CA TYR A 79 -30.87 0.94 -4.89
C TYR A 79 -29.66 1.10 -5.81
N VAL A 80 -29.38 0.09 -6.64
CA VAL A 80 -28.27 0.12 -7.60
C VAL A 80 -28.52 1.19 -8.67
N ARG A 81 -29.72 1.23 -9.27
CA ARG A 81 -30.06 2.23 -10.28
C ARG A 81 -30.01 3.64 -9.72
N TYR A 82 -30.60 3.87 -8.55
CA TYR A 82 -30.58 5.16 -7.86
C TYR A 82 -29.15 5.63 -7.57
N SER A 83 -28.31 4.76 -6.99
CA SER A 83 -26.92 5.06 -6.66
C SER A 83 -26.11 5.40 -7.91
N TRP A 84 -26.31 4.64 -8.99
CA TRP A 84 -25.65 4.86 -10.28
C TRP A 84 -26.03 6.18 -10.92
N SER A 85 -27.33 6.49 -10.98
CA SER A 85 -27.84 7.73 -11.59
C SER A 85 -27.31 9.00 -10.90
N HIS A 86 -27.08 8.95 -9.59
CA HIS A 86 -26.55 10.09 -8.84
C HIS A 86 -25.02 10.17 -8.88
N ARG A 87 -24.34 9.02 -8.84
CA ARG A 87 -22.88 8.95 -8.83
C ARG A 87 -22.38 7.68 -9.52
N PRO A 88 -22.19 7.73 -10.85
CA PRO A 88 -21.64 6.60 -11.59
C PRO A 88 -20.24 6.24 -11.08
N VAL A 89 -19.97 4.93 -10.90
CA VAL A 89 -18.68 4.41 -10.43
C VAL A 89 -18.22 3.27 -11.32
N ARG A 90 -16.92 3.11 -11.57
CA ARG A 90 -16.46 2.03 -12.48
C ARG A 90 -16.67 0.60 -11.95
N ASN A 91 -16.92 0.42 -10.65
CA ASN A 91 -17.02 -0.90 -10.04
C ASN A 91 -18.08 -0.91 -8.92
N LEU A 92 -19.07 -1.78 -9.06
CA LEU A 92 -20.15 -2.01 -8.11
C LEU A 92 -20.00 -3.31 -7.30
N SER A 93 -18.88 -4.03 -7.43
CA SER A 93 -18.68 -5.36 -6.85
C SER A 93 -18.92 -5.41 -5.34
N PHE A 94 -18.40 -4.44 -4.59
CA PHE A 94 -18.60 -4.38 -3.13
C PHE A 94 -20.04 -4.01 -2.76
N MET A 95 -20.72 -3.17 -3.55
CA MET A 95 -22.13 -2.82 -3.33
C MET A 95 -23.02 -4.04 -3.56
N ILE A 96 -22.80 -4.78 -4.67
CA ILE A 96 -23.56 -5.99 -4.98
C ILE A 96 -23.28 -7.10 -3.98
N LEU A 97 -22.02 -7.28 -3.57
CA LEU A 97 -21.70 -8.25 -2.52
C LEU A 97 -22.33 -7.87 -1.18
N ALA A 98 -22.42 -6.57 -0.84
CA ALA A 98 -23.14 -6.11 0.34
C ALA A 98 -24.63 -6.43 0.26
N LEU A 99 -25.29 -6.15 -0.87
CA LEU A 99 -26.70 -6.52 -1.09
C LEU A 99 -26.92 -8.04 -0.94
N ARG A 100 -26.00 -8.86 -1.46
CA ARG A 100 -26.02 -10.32 -1.28
C ARG A 100 -25.87 -10.75 0.18
N CYS A 101 -25.05 -10.05 0.97
CA CYS A 101 -24.93 -10.30 2.41
C CYS A 101 -26.24 -9.96 3.14
N VAL A 102 -26.89 -8.85 2.76
CA VAL A 102 -28.18 -8.43 3.34
C VAL A 102 -29.29 -9.42 3.00
N GLU A 103 -29.39 -9.82 1.74
CA GLU A 103 -30.34 -10.85 1.30
C GLU A 103 -30.14 -12.16 2.07
N ALA A 104 -28.91 -12.67 2.12
CA ALA A 104 -28.60 -13.91 2.82
C ALA A 104 -28.86 -13.81 4.33
N GLY A 105 -28.66 -12.63 4.92
CA GLY A 105 -28.96 -12.38 6.33
C GLY A 105 -30.46 -12.42 6.62
N LEU A 106 -31.26 -11.79 5.76
CA LEU A 106 -32.72 -11.82 5.83
C LEU A 106 -33.28 -13.25 5.65
N LEU A 107 -32.79 -13.98 4.66
CA LEU A 107 -33.19 -15.38 4.45
C LEU A 107 -32.85 -16.25 5.65
N ALA A 108 -31.64 -16.11 6.20
CA ALA A 108 -31.21 -16.90 7.35
C ALA A 108 -31.97 -16.58 8.64
N ALA A 109 -32.31 -15.30 8.88
CA ALA A 109 -32.95 -14.87 10.13
C ALA A 109 -34.49 -14.96 10.08
N CYS A 110 -35.09 -14.75 8.90
CA CYS A 110 -36.54 -14.56 8.77
C CYS A 110 -37.20 -15.56 7.81
N GLY A 111 -36.45 -16.40 7.10
CA GLY A 111 -36.96 -17.31 6.06
C GLY A 111 -37.46 -16.62 4.79
N ARG A 112 -37.45 -15.28 4.74
CA ARG A 112 -37.89 -14.46 3.61
C ARG A 112 -36.98 -13.24 3.45
N ALA A 113 -36.62 -12.92 2.21
CA ALA A 113 -35.84 -11.74 1.88
C ALA A 113 -36.75 -10.52 1.70
N ASP A 114 -37.07 -9.83 2.79
CA ASP A 114 -37.86 -8.60 2.78
C ASP A 114 -37.18 -7.51 3.61
N VAL A 115 -36.95 -6.35 3.00
CA VAL A 115 -36.27 -5.22 3.64
C VAL A 115 -37.02 -4.73 4.88
N GLY A 116 -38.36 -4.84 4.90
CA GLY A 116 -39.19 -4.46 6.05
C GLY A 116 -38.93 -5.30 7.30
N LEU A 117 -38.32 -6.48 7.17
CA LEU A 117 -37.96 -7.38 8.28
C LEU A 117 -36.59 -7.05 8.89
N LEU A 118 -35.87 -6.05 8.38
CA LEU A 118 -34.60 -5.64 8.95
C LEU A 118 -34.81 -5.10 10.37
N GLY A 119 -34.15 -5.75 11.32
CA GLY A 119 -34.01 -5.31 12.71
C GLY A 119 -32.58 -5.51 13.20
N ILE A 120 -32.30 -5.14 14.44
CA ILE A 120 -30.94 -5.19 15.00
C ILE A 120 -30.29 -6.58 14.91
N ALA A 121 -31.04 -7.64 15.26
CA ALA A 121 -30.56 -9.01 15.16
C ALA A 121 -30.24 -9.42 13.72
N VAL A 122 -31.08 -9.03 12.75
CA VAL A 122 -30.86 -9.35 11.33
C VAL A 122 -29.62 -8.62 10.80
N MET A 123 -29.37 -7.37 11.22
CA MET A 123 -28.16 -6.64 10.83
C MET A 123 -26.88 -7.33 11.29
N ASP A 124 -26.88 -7.96 12.47
CA ASP A 124 -25.74 -8.75 12.95
C ASP A 124 -25.58 -10.05 12.14
N VAL A 125 -26.69 -10.69 11.73
CA VAL A 125 -26.63 -11.84 10.81
C VAL A 125 -26.06 -11.42 9.44
N CYS A 126 -26.42 -10.24 8.93
CA CYS A 126 -25.82 -9.68 7.70
C CYS A 126 -24.31 -9.47 7.85
N ALA A 127 -23.85 -9.04 9.03
CA ALA A 127 -22.42 -8.94 9.33
C ALA A 127 -21.74 -10.31 9.30
N ASN A 128 -22.36 -11.34 9.88
CA ASN A 128 -21.85 -12.71 9.84
C ASN A 128 -21.75 -13.23 8.40
N LYS A 129 -22.76 -12.96 7.56
CA LYS A 129 -22.72 -13.29 6.12
C LYS A 129 -21.62 -12.54 5.38
N CYS A 130 -21.36 -11.29 5.74
CA CYS A 130 -20.20 -10.57 5.22
C CYS A 130 -18.87 -11.25 5.60
N ALA A 131 -18.72 -11.73 6.83
CA ALA A 131 -17.52 -12.47 7.24
C ALA A 131 -17.36 -13.79 6.47
N GLU A 132 -18.46 -14.53 6.27
CA GLU A 132 -18.51 -15.80 5.54
C GLU A 132 -18.17 -15.64 4.05
N PHE A 133 -18.74 -14.64 3.38
CA PHE A 133 -18.62 -14.48 1.93
C PHE A 133 -17.33 -13.79 1.48
N CYS A 134 -16.60 -13.15 2.39
CA CYS A 134 -15.43 -12.35 2.05
C CYS A 134 -14.12 -13.03 2.46
N GLY A 135 -13.26 -13.36 1.48
CA GLY A 135 -12.02 -14.09 1.72
C GLY A 135 -10.87 -13.30 2.36
N THR A 136 -10.98 -11.98 2.52
CA THR A 136 -9.94 -11.16 3.18
C THR A 136 -10.53 -10.08 4.08
N LYS A 137 -9.78 -9.68 5.12
CA LYS A 137 -10.16 -8.57 6.03
C LYS A 137 -10.41 -7.25 5.30
N GLN A 138 -9.67 -6.98 4.22
CA GLN A 138 -9.86 -5.78 3.40
C GLN A 138 -11.19 -5.79 2.65
N ILE A 139 -11.57 -6.95 2.10
CA ILE A 139 -12.88 -7.11 1.44
C ILE A 139 -13.98 -7.01 2.48
N GLN A 140 -13.86 -7.69 3.64
CA GLN A 140 -14.81 -7.59 4.75
C GLN A 140 -15.05 -6.15 5.20
N TYR A 141 -13.99 -5.36 5.41
CA TYR A 141 -14.11 -3.94 5.73
C TYR A 141 -14.85 -3.14 4.65
N SER A 142 -14.52 -3.37 3.38
CA SER A 142 -15.10 -2.61 2.27
C SER A 142 -16.58 -2.96 2.07
N VAL A 143 -16.93 -4.25 2.14
CA VAL A 143 -18.31 -4.75 2.03
C VAL A 143 -19.13 -4.35 3.26
N GLY A 144 -18.60 -4.49 4.47
CA GLY A 144 -19.24 -4.05 5.70
C GLY A 144 -19.59 -2.56 5.69
N ARG A 145 -18.70 -1.71 5.15
CA ARG A 145 -19.00 -0.29 4.94
C ARG A 145 -20.13 -0.07 3.94
N HIS A 146 -20.22 -0.88 2.88
CA HIS A 146 -21.34 -0.79 1.93
C HIS A 146 -22.67 -1.28 2.55
N ILE A 147 -22.65 -2.32 3.40
CA ILE A 147 -23.81 -2.74 4.19
C ILE A 147 -24.28 -1.58 5.08
N GLN A 148 -23.34 -0.91 5.75
CA GLN A 148 -23.65 0.26 6.57
C GLN A 148 -24.32 1.37 5.74
N LEU A 149 -23.78 1.69 4.55
CA LEU A 149 -24.38 2.69 3.66
C LEU A 149 -25.79 2.30 3.20
N ILE A 150 -26.06 1.02 2.96
CA ILE A 150 -27.41 0.54 2.62
C ILE A 150 -28.36 0.75 3.79
N PHE A 151 -27.96 0.40 5.02
CA PHE A 151 -28.79 0.60 6.22
C PHE A 151 -29.01 2.08 6.54
N ASP A 152 -27.98 2.92 6.38
CA ASP A 152 -28.08 4.37 6.51
C ASP A 152 -29.05 4.93 5.48
N PHE A 153 -28.99 4.48 4.22
CA PHE A 153 -29.92 4.89 3.17
C PHE A 153 -31.37 4.50 3.48
N LEU A 154 -31.62 3.25 3.90
CA LEU A 154 -32.95 2.79 4.28
C LEU A 154 -33.56 3.63 5.40
N ARG A 155 -32.73 4.01 6.39
CA ARG A 155 -33.12 4.87 7.51
C ARG A 155 -33.39 6.30 7.06
N GLU A 156 -32.47 6.93 6.34
CA GLU A 156 -32.57 8.31 5.86
C GLU A 156 -33.76 8.50 4.91
N LYS A 157 -34.06 7.50 4.08
CA LYS A 157 -35.18 7.50 3.14
C LYS A 157 -36.47 6.90 3.72
N ARG A 158 -36.52 6.58 5.01
CA ARG A 158 -37.72 6.06 5.70
C ARG A 158 -38.37 4.88 4.96
N LEU A 159 -37.55 3.99 4.40
CA LEU A 159 -37.99 2.81 3.63
C LEU A 159 -38.26 1.59 4.53
N VAL A 160 -37.98 1.73 5.83
CA VAL A 160 -38.18 0.73 6.88
C VAL A 160 -38.74 1.42 8.12
N ARG A 161 -39.64 0.75 8.84
CA ARG A 161 -40.39 1.36 9.96
C ARG A 161 -39.51 1.81 11.11
N PHE A 162 -38.57 0.96 11.54
CA PHE A 162 -37.59 1.29 12.57
C PHE A 162 -36.30 0.50 12.34
N LEU A 163 -35.22 1.21 12.00
CA LEU A 163 -33.90 0.62 11.83
C LEU A 163 -32.88 1.41 12.66
N PRO A 164 -32.29 0.82 13.72
CA PRO A 164 -31.33 1.54 14.54
C PRO A 164 -30.04 1.84 13.76
N PRO A 165 -29.26 2.85 14.18
CA PRO A 165 -27.96 3.11 13.58
C PRO A 165 -27.05 1.91 13.76
N TRP A 166 -26.47 1.44 12.67
CA TRP A 166 -25.57 0.30 12.66
C TRP A 166 -24.19 0.74 12.21
N LYS A 167 -23.15 0.21 12.86
CA LYS A 167 -21.76 0.47 12.51
C LYS A 167 -21.09 -0.84 12.17
N SER A 168 -20.40 -0.87 11.03
CA SER A 168 -19.67 -2.06 10.59
C SER A 168 -18.67 -2.52 11.67
N PRO A 169 -18.71 -3.80 12.11
CA PRO A 169 -17.79 -4.34 13.12
C PRO A 169 -16.39 -4.57 12.54
N PHE A 170 -16.26 -4.63 11.22
CA PHE A 170 -14.99 -4.83 10.53
C PHE A 170 -14.12 -3.58 10.62
N LYS A 171 -12.97 -3.71 11.27
CA LYS A 171 -11.97 -2.64 11.35
C LYS A 171 -11.24 -2.50 10.01
N LYS A 172 -10.91 -1.26 9.65
CA LYS A 172 -10.01 -0.99 8.52
C LYS A 172 -8.68 -1.69 8.78
N PRO A 173 -8.16 -2.51 7.85
CA PRO A 173 -6.85 -3.10 7.99
C PRO A 173 -5.76 -2.04 8.18
N ALA A 174 -4.74 -2.38 8.99
CA ALA A 174 -3.58 -1.54 9.18
C ALA A 174 -2.84 -1.34 7.84
N ILE A 175 -2.20 -0.19 7.70
CA ILE A 175 -1.41 0.14 6.52
C ILE A 175 -0.02 -0.47 6.75
N LEU A 176 0.25 -1.60 6.10
CA LEU A 176 1.48 -2.36 6.35
C LEU A 176 2.76 -1.60 5.97
N THR A 177 2.70 -0.61 5.07
CA THR A 177 3.85 0.27 4.80
C THR A 177 4.27 1.06 6.04
N GLU A 178 3.32 1.42 6.91
CA GLU A 178 3.51 2.18 8.14
C GLU A 178 3.67 1.27 9.38
N GLY A 179 3.57 -0.05 9.21
CA GLY A 179 3.68 -1.02 10.31
C GLY A 179 5.08 -1.06 10.90
N VAL A 180 5.19 -0.92 12.22
CA VAL A 180 6.45 -1.10 12.98
C VAL A 180 6.70 -2.56 13.35
N ASP A 181 5.73 -3.45 13.09
CA ASP A 181 5.80 -4.88 13.35
C ASP A 181 6.51 -5.64 12.22
N GLU A 182 6.78 -6.93 12.49
CA GLU A 182 7.40 -7.85 11.54
C GLU A 182 6.58 -7.97 10.23
N ALA A 183 5.25 -8.01 10.35
CA ALA A 183 4.35 -8.02 9.19
C ALA A 183 4.52 -6.77 8.30
N GLY A 184 4.72 -5.59 8.88
CA GLY A 184 5.06 -4.38 8.14
C GLY A 184 6.43 -4.46 7.47
N ALA A 185 7.44 -5.00 8.16
CA ALA A 185 8.77 -5.20 7.60
C ALA A 185 8.78 -6.16 6.41
N GLU A 186 8.16 -7.34 6.54
CA GLU A 186 8.00 -8.31 5.46
C GLU A 186 7.23 -7.74 4.28
N TYR A 187 6.15 -6.99 4.55
CA TYR A 187 5.37 -6.36 3.49
C TYR A 187 6.23 -5.38 2.69
N ARG A 188 6.97 -4.47 3.36
CA ARG A 188 7.88 -3.52 2.69
C ARG A 188 8.94 -4.25 1.86
N ALA A 189 9.59 -5.27 2.43
CA ALA A 189 10.58 -6.09 1.71
C ALA A 189 9.98 -6.79 0.48
N SER A 190 8.75 -7.32 0.58
CA SER A 190 8.08 -7.97 -0.55
C SER A 190 7.73 -7.02 -1.70
N LYS A 191 7.56 -5.72 -1.41
CA LYS A 191 7.17 -4.70 -2.40
C LYS A 191 8.35 -3.95 -2.99
N LEU A 192 9.50 -3.95 -2.33
CA LEU A 192 10.68 -3.22 -2.75
C LEU A 192 11.74 -4.20 -3.31
N PRO A 193 11.91 -4.28 -4.64
CA PRO A 193 12.98 -5.07 -5.23
C PRO A 193 14.35 -4.61 -4.76
N SER A 194 15.30 -5.55 -4.64
CA SER A 194 16.70 -5.22 -4.35
C SER A 194 17.35 -4.50 -5.53
N THR A 195 18.43 -3.77 -5.27
CA THR A 195 19.22 -3.11 -6.31
C THR A 195 19.69 -4.08 -7.37
N GLN A 196 20.13 -5.29 -7.00
CA GLN A 196 20.52 -6.31 -7.97
C GLN A 196 19.37 -6.71 -8.90
N VAL A 197 18.15 -6.91 -8.38
CA VAL A 197 16.98 -7.20 -9.22
C VAL A 197 16.72 -6.05 -10.20
N MET A 198 16.95 -4.80 -9.79
CA MET A 198 16.82 -3.65 -10.67
C MET A 198 17.92 -3.59 -11.74
N LEU A 199 19.15 -3.98 -11.41
CA LEU A 199 20.22 -4.13 -12.39
C LEU A 199 19.90 -5.22 -13.42
N GLN A 200 19.28 -6.33 -13.00
CA GLN A 200 18.82 -7.37 -13.92
C GLN A 200 17.76 -6.87 -14.92
N VAL A 201 16.99 -5.82 -14.59
CA VAL A 201 16.10 -5.14 -15.56
C VAL A 201 16.90 -4.44 -16.65
N ALA A 202 17.99 -3.76 -16.27
CA ALA A 202 18.89 -3.11 -17.22
C ALA A 202 19.62 -4.15 -18.09
N ASP A 203 20.14 -5.23 -17.49
CA ASP A 203 20.79 -6.33 -18.20
C ASP A 203 19.84 -6.97 -19.21
N LEU A 204 18.59 -7.26 -18.81
CA LEU A 204 17.57 -7.81 -19.71
C LEU A 204 17.33 -6.90 -20.91
N PHE A 205 17.29 -5.59 -20.71
CA PHE A 205 17.13 -4.63 -21.81
C PHE A 205 18.35 -4.59 -22.74
N ALA A 206 19.55 -4.72 -22.18
CA ALA A 206 20.80 -4.72 -22.93
C ALA A 206 20.97 -6.00 -23.78
N VAL A 207 20.65 -7.18 -23.24
CA VAL A 207 20.82 -8.48 -23.92
C VAL A 207 19.60 -8.93 -24.72
N ALA A 208 18.56 -8.10 -24.84
CA ALA A 208 17.34 -8.42 -25.56
C ALA A 208 17.58 -8.54 -27.08
N ASP A 209 17.74 -9.77 -27.56
CA ASP A 209 17.95 -10.10 -28.98
C ASP A 209 16.67 -10.49 -29.75
N ASP A 210 15.64 -10.99 -29.05
CA ASP A 210 14.38 -11.47 -29.62
C ASP A 210 13.24 -10.45 -29.47
N VAL A 211 12.24 -10.55 -30.36
CA VAL A 211 11.11 -9.61 -30.44
C VAL A 211 10.36 -9.49 -29.11
N GLU A 212 10.14 -10.61 -28.40
CA GLU A 212 9.42 -10.60 -27.12
C GLU A 212 10.27 -9.89 -26.04
N SER A 213 11.54 -10.27 -25.89
CA SER A 213 12.43 -9.64 -24.91
C SER A 213 12.62 -8.15 -25.19
N ARG A 214 12.80 -7.74 -26.46
CA ARG A 214 12.93 -6.32 -26.85
C ARG A 214 11.67 -5.53 -26.49
N TYR A 215 10.49 -6.06 -26.82
CA TYR A 215 9.22 -5.38 -26.55
C TYR A 215 8.97 -5.20 -25.04
N PHE A 216 9.04 -6.27 -24.25
CA PHE A 216 8.67 -6.21 -22.84
C PHE A 216 9.72 -5.52 -21.97
N SER A 217 11.01 -5.64 -22.29
CA SER A 217 12.07 -4.88 -21.60
C SER A 217 11.94 -3.37 -21.86
N SER A 218 11.58 -2.94 -23.08
CA SER A 218 11.29 -1.53 -23.36
C SER A 218 10.15 -0.97 -22.50
N LEU A 219 9.09 -1.74 -22.27
CA LEU A 219 8.01 -1.34 -21.35
C LEU A 219 8.51 -1.15 -19.92
N MET A 220 9.47 -1.97 -19.48
CA MET A 220 10.08 -1.85 -18.15
C MET A 220 10.95 -0.60 -18.04
N ILE A 221 11.72 -0.25 -19.07
CA ILE A 221 12.50 0.99 -19.11
C ILE A 221 11.60 2.22 -18.97
N ILE A 222 10.47 2.26 -19.68
CA ILE A 222 9.52 3.38 -19.56
C ILE A 222 8.92 3.46 -18.14
N LEU A 223 8.65 2.30 -17.50
CA LEU A 223 8.24 2.22 -16.10
C LEU A 223 9.36 2.58 -15.11
N MET A 224 10.62 2.49 -15.52
CA MET A 224 11.79 2.92 -14.74
C MET A 224 12.10 4.41 -14.89
N ALA A 225 11.65 5.02 -15.99
CA ALA A 225 11.73 6.46 -16.18
C ALA A 225 10.55 7.20 -15.51
N THR A 226 9.43 6.52 -15.26
CA THR A 226 8.22 7.16 -14.69
C THR A 226 7.50 6.25 -13.70
N PRO A 227 7.14 6.71 -12.48
CA PRO A 227 6.41 5.91 -11.50
C PRO A 227 4.90 5.81 -11.84
N SER A 228 4.62 5.21 -13.00
CA SER A 228 3.31 5.15 -13.63
C SER A 228 2.68 3.75 -13.57
N ARG A 229 1.39 3.62 -13.92
CA ARG A 229 0.78 2.28 -14.05
C ARG A 229 1.11 1.70 -15.41
N ILE A 230 1.31 0.39 -15.48
CA ILE A 230 1.49 -0.29 -16.79
C ILE A 230 0.33 -0.01 -17.74
N SER A 231 -0.91 0.06 -17.25
CA SER A 231 -2.08 0.39 -18.07
C SER A 231 -2.02 1.78 -18.70
N GLU A 232 -1.25 2.71 -18.13
CA GLU A 232 -1.03 4.06 -18.68
C GLU A 232 0.06 4.03 -19.75
N VAL A 233 1.16 3.28 -19.51
CA VAL A 233 2.25 3.06 -20.49
C VAL A 233 1.71 2.47 -21.78
N LEU A 234 0.82 1.47 -21.67
CA LEU A 234 0.25 0.76 -22.82
C LEU A 234 -0.66 1.63 -23.70
N ARG A 235 -0.95 2.86 -23.28
CA ARG A 235 -1.78 3.84 -23.99
C ARG A 235 -0.98 5.05 -24.46
N LEU A 236 0.35 4.99 -24.38
CA LEU A 236 1.20 6.07 -24.87
C LEU A 236 1.06 6.22 -26.39
N PRO A 237 1.00 7.46 -26.89
CA PRO A 237 1.03 7.69 -28.32
C PRO A 237 2.46 7.56 -28.87
N VAL A 238 2.60 7.39 -30.19
CA VAL A 238 3.91 7.27 -30.87
C VAL A 238 4.80 8.51 -30.69
N ASP A 239 4.21 9.70 -30.60
CA ASP A 239 4.87 10.99 -30.38
C ASP A 239 5.03 11.33 -28.88
N CYS A 240 5.16 10.30 -28.03
CA CYS A 240 5.22 10.50 -26.58
C CYS A 240 6.47 11.23 -26.11
N VAL A 241 7.61 11.13 -26.80
CA VAL A 241 8.85 11.82 -26.41
C VAL A 241 8.83 13.26 -26.91
N GLN A 242 8.99 14.21 -25.99
CA GLN A 242 8.99 15.65 -26.26
C GLN A 242 10.12 16.34 -25.48
N TRP A 243 10.46 17.56 -25.88
CA TRP A 243 11.58 18.33 -25.33
C TRP A 243 11.16 19.76 -25.04
N GLU A 244 11.66 20.31 -23.93
CA GLU A 244 11.50 21.71 -23.55
C GLU A 244 12.78 22.25 -22.93
N LEU A 245 13.05 23.54 -23.10
CA LEU A 245 14.18 24.18 -22.44
C LEU A 245 13.82 24.48 -20.98
N ASP A 246 14.73 24.20 -20.06
CA ASP A 246 14.62 24.64 -18.67
C ASP A 246 15.00 26.13 -18.51
N GLU A 247 14.93 26.63 -17.27
CA GLU A 247 15.27 28.00 -16.93
C GLU A 247 16.73 28.37 -17.23
N ALA A 248 17.62 27.37 -17.30
CA ALA A 248 19.02 27.53 -17.66
C ALA A 248 19.27 27.38 -19.18
N GLY A 249 18.22 27.20 -19.98
CA GLY A 249 18.30 27.00 -21.42
C GLY A 249 18.79 25.61 -21.84
N GLN A 250 18.80 24.63 -20.94
CA GLN A 250 19.17 23.25 -21.27
C GLN A 250 17.94 22.45 -21.72
N SER A 251 18.12 21.60 -22.73
CA SER A 251 17.05 20.77 -23.26
C SER A 251 16.71 19.62 -22.31
N GLN A 252 15.48 19.60 -21.81
CA GLN A 252 14.95 18.58 -20.91
C GLN A 252 13.90 17.72 -21.61
N MET A 253 14.10 16.39 -21.56
CA MET A 253 13.16 15.42 -22.13
C MET A 253 12.00 15.16 -21.18
N TYR A 254 10.80 15.05 -21.75
CA TYR A 254 9.63 14.54 -21.03
C TYR A 254 8.80 13.60 -21.90
N LEU A 255 8.04 12.73 -21.24
CA LEU A 255 7.01 11.93 -21.89
C LEU A 255 5.66 12.64 -21.79
N ARG A 256 5.01 12.88 -22.93
CA ARG A 256 3.62 13.32 -23.04
C ARG A 256 2.71 12.21 -22.54
N TRP A 257 2.23 12.39 -21.31
CA TRP A 257 1.56 11.35 -20.56
C TRP A 257 0.08 11.68 -20.36
N ARG A 258 -0.77 10.67 -20.25
CA ARG A 258 -2.15 10.83 -19.82
C ARG A 258 -2.37 10.01 -18.56
N ALA A 259 -2.61 10.71 -17.45
CA ALA A 259 -2.80 10.06 -16.17
C ALA A 259 -4.19 9.42 -16.11
N ALA A 260 -4.28 8.18 -15.64
CA ALA A 260 -5.56 7.57 -15.35
C ALA A 260 -6.30 8.36 -14.24
N LYS A 261 -7.63 8.22 -14.17
CA LYS A 261 -8.51 8.88 -13.18
C LYS A 261 -8.67 10.40 -13.37
N GLY A 262 -8.71 10.88 -14.62
CA GLY A 262 -9.26 12.20 -14.94
C GLY A 262 -8.35 13.40 -14.67
N LYS A 263 -7.04 13.19 -14.49
CA LYS A 263 -6.05 14.28 -14.39
C LYS A 263 -5.59 14.85 -15.74
N GLY A 264 -6.07 14.29 -16.85
CA GLY A 264 -5.78 14.78 -18.20
C GLY A 264 -4.34 14.51 -18.66
N GLY A 265 -3.92 15.27 -19.68
CA GLY A 265 -2.55 15.27 -20.19
C GLY A 265 -1.58 15.92 -19.21
N MET A 266 -0.43 15.31 -18.99
CA MET A 266 0.62 15.81 -18.10
C MET A 266 2.01 15.50 -18.66
N LYS A 267 3.01 16.27 -18.24
CA LYS A 267 4.42 16.03 -18.58
C LYS A 267 5.04 15.10 -17.53
N LYS A 268 5.74 14.07 -17.99
CA LYS A 268 6.57 13.22 -17.13
C LYS A 268 8.02 13.48 -17.48
N TRP A 269 8.66 14.34 -16.70
CA TRP A 269 10.08 14.61 -16.86
C TRP A 269 10.90 13.35 -16.69
N VAL A 270 11.91 13.20 -17.55
CA VAL A 270 12.87 12.10 -17.54
C VAL A 270 14.24 12.68 -17.20
N VAL A 271 14.91 12.06 -16.23
CA VAL A 271 16.26 12.48 -15.82
C VAL A 271 17.25 12.34 -16.99
N PRO A 272 18.21 13.27 -17.16
CA PRO A 272 19.16 13.24 -18.28
C PRO A 272 19.87 11.90 -18.50
N ALA A 273 20.26 11.23 -17.41
CA ALA A 273 20.91 9.92 -17.45
C ALA A 273 20.05 8.80 -18.09
N MET A 274 18.73 9.00 -18.21
CA MET A 274 17.79 8.03 -18.78
C MET A 274 17.37 8.37 -20.22
N HIS A 275 17.80 9.53 -20.78
CA HIS A 275 17.32 10.02 -22.09
C HIS A 275 17.54 8.99 -23.20
N GLU A 276 18.78 8.56 -23.41
CA GLU A 276 19.15 7.63 -24.49
C GLU A 276 18.44 6.28 -24.36
N VAL A 277 18.37 5.73 -23.15
CA VAL A 277 17.77 4.42 -22.88
C VAL A 277 16.25 4.45 -23.13
N VAL A 278 15.58 5.54 -22.75
CA VAL A 278 14.15 5.74 -23.03
C VAL A 278 13.90 5.92 -24.51
N GLN A 279 14.73 6.67 -25.22
CA GLN A 279 14.62 6.83 -26.68
C GLN A 279 14.76 5.48 -27.40
N GLU A 280 15.76 4.67 -27.04
CA GLU A 280 15.94 3.33 -27.59
C GLU A 280 14.74 2.41 -27.25
N ALA A 281 14.21 2.49 -26.03
CA ALA A 281 13.02 1.73 -25.64
C ALA A 281 11.80 2.09 -26.51
N VAL A 282 11.55 3.40 -26.72
CA VAL A 282 10.47 3.89 -27.59
C VAL A 282 10.69 3.47 -29.04
N LYS A 283 11.91 3.59 -29.55
CA LYS A 283 12.28 3.15 -30.90
C LYS A 283 11.99 1.68 -31.13
N ARG A 284 12.38 0.79 -30.21
CA ARG A 284 12.07 -0.66 -30.29
C ARG A 284 10.55 -0.92 -30.35
N LEU A 285 9.76 -0.20 -29.55
CA LEU A 285 8.29 -0.34 -29.56
C LEU A 285 7.68 0.19 -30.85
N LEU A 286 8.23 1.29 -31.40
CA LEU A 286 7.85 1.79 -32.72
C LEU A 286 8.13 0.73 -33.78
N GLU A 287 9.36 0.22 -33.88
CA GLU A 287 9.73 -0.79 -34.88
C GLU A 287 8.82 -2.03 -34.81
N ILE A 288 8.67 -2.61 -33.61
CA ILE A 288 7.90 -3.85 -33.42
C ILE A 288 6.40 -3.63 -33.68
N GLY A 289 5.86 -2.47 -33.28
CA GLY A 289 4.45 -2.17 -33.45
C GLY A 289 4.05 -1.65 -34.83
N GLN A 290 5.00 -1.33 -35.71
CA GLN A 290 4.72 -0.71 -37.01
C GLN A 290 3.74 -1.52 -37.87
N PRO A 291 3.93 -2.84 -38.08
CA PRO A 291 3.00 -3.62 -38.90
C PRO A 291 1.55 -3.62 -38.35
N ALA A 292 1.39 -3.63 -37.03
CA ALA A 292 0.08 -3.59 -36.40
C ALA A 292 -0.60 -2.22 -36.57
N ARG A 293 0.17 -1.13 -36.49
CA ARG A 293 -0.35 0.23 -36.73
C ARG A 293 -0.75 0.42 -38.19
N ASP A 294 0.02 -0.14 -39.13
CA ASP A 294 -0.33 -0.13 -40.55
C ASP A 294 -1.62 -0.90 -40.81
N ALA A 295 -1.81 -2.07 -40.18
CA ALA A 295 -3.04 -2.83 -40.27
C ALA A 295 -4.26 -2.09 -39.70
N ALA A 296 -4.12 -1.48 -38.52
CA ALA A 296 -5.18 -0.68 -37.93
C ALA A 296 -5.55 0.55 -38.80
N LYS A 297 -4.54 1.24 -39.35
CA LYS A 297 -4.74 2.38 -40.26
C LYS A 297 -5.40 1.95 -41.56
N PHE A 298 -4.98 0.82 -42.13
CA PHE A 298 -5.59 0.25 -43.33
C PHE A 298 -7.06 -0.07 -43.11
N ALA A 299 -7.40 -0.77 -42.01
CA ALA A 299 -8.78 -1.14 -41.70
C ALA A 299 -9.68 0.08 -41.49
N SER A 300 -9.15 1.17 -40.94
CA SER A 300 -9.88 2.43 -40.80
C SER A 300 -10.07 3.16 -42.14
N ALA A 301 -9.07 3.12 -43.02
CA ALA A 301 -9.12 3.81 -44.32
C ALA A 301 -9.92 3.02 -45.38
N ASN A 302 -10.00 1.70 -45.25
CA ASN A 302 -10.64 0.81 -46.23
C ASN A 302 -11.68 -0.11 -45.57
N PRO A 303 -12.84 0.41 -45.11
CA PRO A 303 -13.90 -0.42 -44.55
C PRO A 303 -14.32 -1.54 -45.50
N GLY A 304 -14.50 -2.75 -44.97
CA GLY A 304 -14.91 -3.94 -45.73
C GLY A 304 -13.82 -4.57 -46.60
N HIS A 305 -12.60 -4.02 -46.62
CA HIS A 305 -11.48 -4.59 -47.36
C HIS A 305 -10.49 -5.29 -46.41
N PHE A 306 -10.04 -6.47 -46.81
CA PHE A 306 -8.99 -7.19 -46.09
C PHE A 306 -7.62 -6.66 -46.49
N MET A 307 -6.72 -6.54 -45.50
CA MET A 307 -5.34 -6.12 -45.77
C MET A 307 -4.56 -7.30 -46.35
N TYR A 308 -4.27 -7.24 -47.65
CA TYR A 308 -3.40 -8.21 -48.30
C TYR A 308 -1.99 -8.14 -47.72
N HIS A 309 -1.38 -9.31 -47.59
CA HIS A 309 0.00 -9.47 -47.19
C HIS A 309 0.67 -10.55 -48.04
N SER A 310 1.99 -10.65 -47.97
CA SER A 310 2.80 -11.54 -48.82
C SER A 310 2.48 -13.04 -48.72
N GLY A 311 1.67 -13.45 -47.74
CA GLY A 311 1.22 -14.82 -47.56
C GLY A 311 -0.10 -15.14 -48.28
N CYS A 312 -0.83 -14.15 -48.80
CA CYS A 312 -2.09 -14.37 -49.51
C CYS A 312 -1.81 -15.03 -50.87
N LEU A 313 -2.50 -16.14 -51.17
CA LEU A 313 -2.34 -16.89 -52.43
C LEU A 313 -3.14 -16.30 -53.61
N ARG A 314 -4.14 -15.48 -53.29
CA ARG A 314 -4.99 -14.80 -54.27
C ARG A 314 -4.91 -13.29 -54.05
N GLU A 315 -4.37 -12.56 -55.02
CA GLU A 315 -4.50 -11.11 -55.05
C GLU A 315 -5.83 -10.74 -55.71
N THR A 316 -6.71 -10.06 -54.98
CA THR A 316 -7.93 -9.50 -55.55
C THR A 316 -7.99 -7.99 -55.36
N LYS A 317 -8.13 -7.27 -56.47
CA LYS A 317 -8.33 -5.82 -56.48
C LYS A 317 -9.82 -5.53 -56.29
N GLY A 318 -10.22 -5.06 -55.10
CA GLY A 318 -11.58 -4.58 -54.81
C GLY A 318 -12.39 -5.46 -53.84
N PHE A 319 -13.71 -5.26 -53.84
CA PHE A 319 -14.67 -6.05 -53.07
C PHE A 319 -14.83 -7.45 -53.69
N ASP A 320 -14.00 -8.39 -53.24
CA ASP A 320 -14.12 -9.78 -53.64
C ASP A 320 -14.95 -10.58 -52.63
N GLU A 321 -16.19 -10.87 -53.01
CA GLU A 321 -17.11 -11.72 -52.25
C GLU A 321 -16.96 -13.21 -52.61
N THR A 322 -16.04 -13.55 -53.51
CA THR A 322 -15.82 -14.94 -53.91
C THR A 322 -15.28 -15.73 -52.72
N PRO A 323 -15.94 -16.83 -52.32
CA PRO A 323 -15.45 -17.67 -51.23
C PRO A 323 -14.02 -18.14 -51.48
N LEU A 324 -13.15 -17.98 -50.48
CA LEU A 324 -11.79 -18.52 -50.53
C LEU A 324 -11.84 -20.03 -50.39
N THR A 325 -10.95 -20.70 -51.13
CA THR A 325 -10.65 -22.11 -50.90
C THR A 325 -10.02 -22.29 -49.51
N PRO A 326 -10.08 -23.50 -48.92
CA PRO A 326 -9.47 -23.77 -47.61
C PRO A 326 -7.99 -23.38 -47.53
N GLU A 327 -7.24 -23.61 -48.61
CA GLU A 327 -5.81 -23.27 -48.68
C GLU A 327 -5.60 -21.75 -48.75
N GLU A 328 -6.34 -21.04 -49.61
CA GLU A 328 -6.31 -19.57 -49.71
C GLU A 328 -6.71 -18.90 -48.39
N PHE A 329 -7.75 -19.41 -47.72
CA PHE A 329 -8.21 -18.90 -46.43
C PHE A 329 -7.14 -19.08 -45.36
N CYS A 330 -6.58 -20.29 -45.24
CA CYS A 330 -5.52 -20.57 -44.27
C CYS A 330 -4.30 -19.66 -44.49
N ALA A 331 -3.91 -19.47 -45.75
CA ALA A 331 -2.81 -18.59 -46.11
C ALA A 331 -3.11 -17.12 -45.76
N ALA A 332 -4.33 -16.65 -46.02
CA ALA A 332 -4.79 -15.30 -45.66
C ALA A 332 -4.83 -15.07 -44.14
N VAL A 333 -5.12 -16.08 -43.33
CA VAL A 333 -5.19 -15.93 -41.86
C VAL A 333 -3.90 -16.33 -41.12
N ASN A 334 -2.80 -16.57 -41.84
CA ASN A 334 -1.53 -17.09 -41.29
C ASN A 334 -1.70 -18.41 -40.49
N VAL A 335 -2.53 -19.33 -40.99
CA VAL A 335 -2.72 -20.68 -40.43
C VAL A 335 -2.10 -21.72 -41.37
N ARG A 336 -1.39 -22.69 -40.80
CA ARG A 336 -0.75 -23.76 -41.59
C ARG A 336 -1.79 -24.71 -42.20
N TYR A 337 -1.78 -24.82 -43.52
CA TYR A 337 -2.59 -25.78 -44.26
C TYR A 337 -1.91 -27.17 -44.34
N PRO A 338 -2.60 -28.30 -44.04
CA PRO A 338 -2.04 -29.64 -44.15
C PRO A 338 -1.74 -30.02 -45.61
N ARG A 339 -0.53 -30.53 -45.91
CA ARG A 339 -0.08 -30.86 -47.29
C ARG A 339 -0.31 -32.34 -47.71
N HIS A 340 -1.25 -33.05 -47.11
CA HIS A 340 -1.52 -34.45 -47.52
C HIS A 340 -2.55 -34.50 -48.66
N LYS A 341 -2.36 -35.40 -49.64
CA LYS A 341 -3.33 -35.61 -50.74
C LYS A 341 -4.69 -35.96 -50.14
N PRO A 342 -5.76 -35.18 -50.37
CA PRO A 342 -7.07 -35.52 -49.84
C PRO A 342 -7.53 -36.85 -50.44
N ARG A 343 -7.97 -37.79 -49.59
CA ARG A 343 -8.77 -38.92 -50.05
C ARG A 343 -10.04 -38.34 -50.67
N ALA A 344 -10.30 -38.70 -51.92
CA ALA A 344 -11.38 -38.16 -52.74
C ALA A 344 -12.68 -37.96 -51.94
N GLY A 345 -13.17 -36.73 -51.88
CA GLY A 345 -14.55 -36.40 -51.47
C GLY A 345 -14.80 -35.97 -50.02
N LEU A 346 -13.82 -35.92 -49.12
CA LEU A 346 -14.01 -35.43 -47.74
C LEU A 346 -13.60 -33.95 -47.59
N ARG A 347 -14.49 -33.16 -46.96
CA ARG A 347 -14.37 -31.69 -46.82
C ARG A 347 -13.04 -31.28 -46.17
N ALA A 348 -12.20 -30.58 -46.92
CA ALA A 348 -10.87 -30.10 -46.54
C ALA A 348 -10.78 -29.29 -45.21
N TRP A 349 -11.90 -28.76 -44.70
CA TRP A 349 -11.95 -27.98 -43.47
C TRP A 349 -11.79 -28.79 -42.17
N HIS A 350 -12.07 -30.11 -42.17
CA HIS A 350 -11.98 -30.93 -40.94
C HIS A 350 -10.54 -31.12 -40.43
N GLU A 351 -9.55 -31.00 -41.31
CA GLU A 351 -8.13 -31.20 -41.00
C GLU A 351 -7.42 -29.88 -40.62
N VAL A 352 -8.07 -28.73 -40.85
CA VAL A 352 -7.52 -27.41 -40.52
C VAL A 352 -7.72 -27.11 -39.04
N ARG A 353 -6.64 -26.76 -38.35
CA ARG A 353 -6.68 -26.29 -36.97
C ARG A 353 -6.97 -24.78 -36.94
N LEU A 354 -8.25 -24.43 -36.84
CA LEU A 354 -8.72 -23.05 -36.66
C LEU A 354 -9.03 -22.77 -35.19
N ASP A 355 -8.84 -21.52 -34.78
CA ASP A 355 -9.40 -21.05 -33.50
C ASP A 355 -10.94 -21.05 -33.54
N SER A 356 -11.57 -21.00 -32.37
CA SER A 356 -13.02 -21.10 -32.25
C SER A 356 -13.81 -20.07 -33.07
N ARG A 357 -13.25 -18.87 -33.28
CA ARG A 357 -13.93 -17.78 -33.99
C ARG A 357 -13.82 -17.96 -35.49
N LEU A 358 -12.62 -18.28 -35.99
CA LEU A 358 -12.42 -18.63 -37.40
C LEU A 358 -13.21 -19.88 -37.80
N LYS A 359 -13.30 -20.88 -36.91
CA LYS A 359 -14.12 -22.08 -37.13
C LYS A 359 -15.62 -21.75 -37.25
N ALA A 360 -16.12 -20.82 -36.43
CA ALA A 360 -17.50 -20.36 -36.53
C ALA A 360 -17.77 -19.67 -37.88
N LEU A 361 -16.83 -18.85 -38.34
CA LEU A 361 -16.90 -18.16 -39.63
C LEU A 361 -16.98 -19.16 -40.80
N VAL A 362 -16.10 -20.16 -40.80
CA VAL A 362 -16.09 -21.25 -41.80
C VAL A 362 -17.40 -22.06 -41.78
N ASN A 363 -17.91 -22.41 -40.59
CA ASN A 363 -19.16 -23.15 -40.46
C ASN A 363 -20.38 -22.37 -40.98
N GLN A 364 -20.32 -21.04 -40.98
CA GLN A 364 -21.34 -20.16 -41.54
C GLN A 364 -21.20 -19.96 -43.07
N GLY A 365 -20.17 -20.53 -43.69
CA GLY A 365 -19.88 -20.36 -45.13
C GLY A 365 -19.30 -18.97 -45.48
N ARG A 366 -18.86 -18.21 -44.48
CA ARG A 366 -18.37 -16.83 -44.62
C ARG A 366 -16.87 -16.79 -44.87
N THR A 367 -16.41 -17.27 -46.02
CA THR A 367 -14.96 -17.44 -46.30
C THR A 367 -14.40 -16.45 -47.32
N SER A 368 -15.09 -15.34 -47.61
CA SER A 368 -14.57 -14.30 -48.52
C SER A 368 -13.57 -13.36 -47.83
N TYR A 369 -12.84 -12.55 -48.62
CA TYR A 369 -12.00 -11.49 -48.06
C TYR A 369 -12.82 -10.41 -47.33
N ARG A 370 -14.05 -10.13 -47.80
CA ARG A 370 -14.98 -9.23 -47.10
C ARG A 370 -15.35 -9.77 -45.70
N ASP A 371 -15.66 -11.06 -45.61
CA ASP A 371 -15.96 -11.70 -44.33
C ASP A 371 -14.76 -11.67 -43.38
N LEU A 372 -13.56 -11.90 -43.91
CA LEU A 372 -12.33 -11.77 -43.13
C LEU A 372 -12.11 -10.34 -42.64
N ALA A 373 -12.36 -9.32 -43.46
CA ALA A 373 -12.25 -7.92 -43.04
C ALA A 373 -13.18 -7.58 -41.88
N GLU A 374 -14.45 -8.01 -41.96
CA GLU A 374 -15.43 -7.84 -40.88
C GLU A 374 -15.02 -8.61 -39.62
N HIS A 375 -14.51 -9.83 -39.78
CA HIS A 375 -14.01 -10.63 -38.67
C HIS A 375 -12.81 -9.96 -37.97
N VAL A 376 -11.84 -9.47 -38.73
CA VAL A 376 -10.66 -8.77 -38.20
C VAL A 376 -11.06 -7.54 -37.42
N LEU A 377 -11.95 -6.72 -37.97
CA LEU A 377 -12.45 -5.54 -37.27
C LEU A 377 -13.15 -5.95 -35.97
N SER A 378 -14.02 -6.95 -36.00
CA SER A 378 -14.70 -7.45 -34.80
C SER A 378 -13.76 -8.07 -33.76
N GLU A 379 -12.64 -8.66 -34.18
CA GLU A 379 -11.67 -9.28 -33.29
C GLU A 379 -10.69 -8.27 -32.68
N CYS A 380 -10.25 -7.29 -33.48
CA CYS A 380 -9.18 -6.36 -33.12
C CYS A 380 -9.70 -5.02 -32.56
N SER A 381 -11.00 -4.76 -32.65
CA SER A 381 -11.61 -3.51 -32.17
C SER A 381 -12.64 -3.74 -31.06
N ASP A 382 -12.95 -2.68 -30.34
CA ASP A 382 -13.98 -2.65 -29.31
C ASP A 382 -15.00 -1.53 -29.58
N ALA A 383 -15.88 -1.26 -28.61
CA ALA A 383 -16.91 -0.21 -28.72
C ALA A 383 -16.35 1.22 -28.90
N TYR A 384 -15.04 1.43 -28.78
CA TYR A 384 -14.39 2.74 -28.86
C TYR A 384 -13.64 2.98 -30.17
N TRP A 385 -13.64 2.01 -31.10
CA TRP A 385 -13.05 2.15 -32.43
C TRP A 385 -13.43 3.49 -33.11
N PRO A 386 -12.49 4.24 -33.73
CA PRO A 386 -11.08 3.91 -34.00
C PRO A 386 -10.09 4.21 -32.86
N HIS A 387 -10.58 4.56 -31.67
CA HIS A 387 -9.74 4.86 -30.52
C HIS A 387 -9.47 3.61 -29.69
N ILE A 388 -8.37 3.62 -28.94
CA ILE A 388 -7.98 2.48 -28.09
C ILE A 388 -8.75 2.40 -26.76
N ASP A 389 -9.48 3.45 -26.38
CA ASP A 389 -10.33 3.47 -25.20
C ASP A 389 -11.41 4.55 -25.25
N GLY A 390 -12.29 4.54 -24.24
CA GLY A 390 -13.41 5.47 -24.12
C GLY A 390 -13.03 6.92 -23.82
N GLU A 391 -11.76 7.25 -23.57
CA GLU A 391 -11.32 8.64 -23.48
C GLU A 391 -11.24 9.27 -24.87
N ARG A 392 -11.14 8.45 -25.93
CA ARG A 392 -11.12 8.85 -27.35
C ARG A 392 -10.02 9.85 -27.69
N THR A 393 -8.80 9.55 -27.24
CA THR A 393 -7.68 10.50 -27.34
C THR A 393 -6.48 10.01 -28.12
N VAL A 394 -6.36 8.69 -28.29
CA VAL A 394 -5.29 8.07 -29.06
C VAL A 394 -5.97 7.11 -30.04
N LEU A 395 -5.70 7.30 -31.32
CA LEU A 395 -6.16 6.40 -32.38
C LEU A 395 -5.37 5.10 -32.32
N ALA A 396 -5.97 3.98 -32.75
CA ALA A 396 -5.31 2.68 -32.70
C ALA A 396 -3.93 2.69 -33.38
N TRP A 397 -3.82 3.31 -34.57
CA TRP A 397 -2.57 3.44 -35.31
C TRP A 397 -1.61 4.52 -34.80
N ASP A 398 -2.00 5.32 -33.81
CA ASP A 398 -1.11 6.27 -33.13
C ASP A 398 -0.62 5.72 -31.78
N SER A 399 -0.98 4.48 -31.43
CA SER A 399 -0.59 3.83 -30.18
C SER A 399 0.81 3.22 -30.25
N LEU A 400 1.69 3.59 -29.31
CA LEU A 400 3.06 3.12 -29.23
C LEU A 400 3.15 1.60 -28.99
N CYS A 401 2.27 1.06 -28.15
CA CYS A 401 2.35 -0.31 -27.65
C CYS A 401 1.54 -1.32 -28.48
N LEU A 402 1.06 -0.96 -29.67
CA LEU A 402 0.32 -1.88 -30.53
C LEU A 402 1.23 -3.02 -31.02
N HIS A 403 0.70 -4.23 -31.14
CA HIS A 403 1.38 -5.37 -31.78
C HIS A 403 0.36 -6.30 -32.46
N ARG A 404 0.79 -7.23 -33.31
CA ARG A 404 -0.13 -8.16 -33.99
C ARG A 404 -0.58 -9.28 -33.05
N ILE A 405 -1.68 -9.93 -33.38
CA ILE A 405 -2.06 -11.20 -32.75
C ILE A 405 -0.95 -12.22 -33.03
N ASN A 406 -0.57 -12.98 -32.00
CA ASN A 406 0.53 -13.97 -32.02
C ASN A 406 1.95 -13.40 -32.24
N GLU A 407 2.17 -12.08 -32.14
CA GLU A 407 3.52 -11.47 -32.29
C GLU A 407 4.62 -12.15 -31.46
N PHE A 408 4.24 -12.61 -30.26
CA PHE A 408 5.15 -13.23 -29.29
C PHE A 408 4.86 -14.72 -29.06
N HIS A 409 4.11 -15.38 -29.96
CA HIS A 409 3.79 -16.80 -29.82
C HIS A 409 4.93 -17.65 -30.39
N MET A 410 5.31 -18.73 -29.69
CA MET A 410 6.41 -19.59 -30.14
C MET A 410 6.01 -20.53 -31.28
N GLU A 411 4.74 -20.94 -31.33
CA GLU A 411 4.24 -21.95 -32.29
C GLU A 411 3.40 -21.40 -33.44
N PHE A 412 2.85 -20.19 -33.31
CA PHE A 412 1.88 -19.64 -34.26
C PHE A 412 2.47 -18.39 -34.89
N GLU A 413 2.32 -18.25 -36.19
CA GLU A 413 2.73 -17.05 -36.91
C GLU A 413 1.91 -15.83 -36.48
N ALA A 414 2.55 -14.66 -36.52
CA ALA A 414 1.88 -13.39 -36.30
C ALA A 414 0.85 -13.14 -37.42
N LYS A 415 -0.40 -12.86 -37.05
CA LYS A 415 -1.48 -12.54 -38.00
C LYS A 415 -1.21 -11.14 -38.59
N GLN A 416 -0.75 -11.07 -39.84
CA GLN A 416 -0.18 -9.83 -40.40
C GLN A 416 -1.16 -8.64 -40.50
N PHE A 417 -2.44 -8.95 -40.68
CA PHE A 417 -3.55 -8.01 -40.83
C PHE A 417 -4.18 -7.56 -39.50
N SER A 418 -3.61 -7.97 -38.36
CA SER A 418 -4.25 -7.80 -37.05
C SER A 418 -3.53 -6.79 -36.16
N TRP A 419 -4.23 -6.30 -35.15
CA TRP A 419 -3.66 -5.44 -34.12
C TRP A 419 -4.30 -5.71 -32.77
N ARG A 420 -3.55 -5.50 -31.70
CA ARG A 420 -4.05 -5.50 -30.33
C ARG A 420 -3.10 -4.77 -29.40
N LEU A 421 -3.62 -4.44 -28.21
CA LEU A 421 -2.81 -4.05 -27.06
C LEU A 421 -2.58 -5.26 -26.16
N PRO A 422 -1.43 -5.34 -25.47
CA PRO A 422 -1.28 -6.27 -24.38
C PRO A 422 -2.08 -5.76 -23.17
N ASN A 423 -2.31 -6.62 -22.20
CA ASN A 423 -2.86 -6.22 -20.90
C ASN A 423 -1.83 -6.35 -19.77
N ALA A 424 -2.14 -5.78 -18.61
CA ALA A 424 -1.24 -5.79 -17.45
C ALA A 424 -0.84 -7.22 -16.99
N ASN A 425 -1.74 -8.20 -17.12
CA ASN A 425 -1.45 -9.58 -16.73
C ASN A 425 -0.48 -10.23 -17.72
N GLU A 426 -0.63 -9.96 -19.02
CA GLU A 426 0.30 -10.41 -20.05
C GLU A 426 1.70 -9.86 -19.79
N VAL A 427 1.85 -8.57 -19.49
CA VAL A 427 3.14 -7.97 -19.13
C VAL A 427 3.71 -8.67 -17.88
N ASN A 428 2.95 -8.77 -16.79
CA ASN A 428 3.44 -9.41 -15.56
C ASN A 428 3.77 -10.91 -15.72
N SER A 429 3.11 -11.61 -16.65
CA SER A 429 3.41 -13.02 -16.96
C SER A 429 4.78 -13.22 -17.63
N ARG A 430 5.38 -12.18 -18.22
CA ARG A 430 6.75 -12.18 -18.74
C ARG A 430 7.79 -11.93 -17.64
N LEU A 431 7.37 -11.35 -16.52
CA LEU A 431 8.23 -10.98 -15.40
C LEU A 431 8.26 -12.03 -14.27
N GLY A 432 7.65 -13.20 -14.47
CA GLY A 432 7.70 -14.33 -13.52
C GLY A 432 6.43 -14.56 -12.68
N LYS A 433 5.29 -13.93 -13.02
CA LYS A 433 4.00 -14.14 -12.33
C LYS A 433 3.25 -15.41 -12.79
N ALA A 434 3.61 -16.04 -13.90
CA ALA A 434 2.88 -17.17 -14.50
C ALA A 434 3.71 -18.46 -14.49
N GLY A 435 3.06 -19.62 -14.70
CA GLY A 435 3.68 -20.96 -14.74
C GLY A 435 4.57 -21.24 -15.97
N ARG A 436 5.22 -20.21 -16.52
CA ARG A 436 6.17 -20.29 -17.63
C ARG A 436 7.44 -19.53 -17.26
N PRO A 437 8.60 -19.89 -17.84
CA PRO A 437 9.84 -19.16 -17.58
C PRO A 437 9.70 -17.66 -17.88
N SER A 438 10.19 -16.83 -16.98
CA SER A 438 10.28 -15.38 -17.15
C SER A 438 11.31 -15.02 -18.24
N LEU A 439 11.26 -13.77 -18.72
CA LEU A 439 12.26 -13.29 -19.66
C LEU A 439 13.67 -13.27 -19.06
N PHE A 440 13.77 -13.03 -17.75
CA PHE A 440 15.04 -13.14 -17.03
C PHE A 440 15.59 -14.57 -17.07
N GLU A 441 14.74 -15.57 -16.76
CA GLU A 441 15.13 -16.98 -16.78
C GLU A 441 15.58 -17.42 -18.18
N ARG A 442 14.86 -16.99 -19.22
CA ARG A 442 15.22 -17.27 -20.62
C ARG A 442 16.57 -16.69 -21.03
N LYS A 443 16.99 -15.59 -20.41
CA LYS A 443 18.29 -14.94 -20.66
C LYS A 443 19.37 -15.36 -19.65
N GLY A 444 19.09 -16.34 -18.79
CA GLY A 444 20.04 -16.82 -17.78
C GLY A 444 20.32 -15.82 -16.65
N LEU A 445 19.51 -14.78 -16.53
CA LEU A 445 19.62 -13.72 -15.54
C LEU A 445 19.06 -14.18 -14.19
N LYS A 446 19.88 -14.10 -13.13
CA LYS A 446 19.60 -14.64 -11.79
C LYS A 446 19.75 -13.57 -10.71
N GLY A 447 19.01 -13.74 -9.62
CA GLY A 447 19.18 -12.93 -8.40
C GLY A 447 20.45 -13.31 -7.62
N GLU A 448 20.72 -12.57 -6.54
CA GLU A 448 21.88 -12.80 -5.66
C GLU A 448 21.89 -14.20 -5.03
N ASP A 449 20.70 -14.76 -4.76
CA ASP A 449 20.51 -16.09 -4.20
C ASP A 449 20.57 -17.21 -5.26
N GLY A 450 20.95 -16.88 -6.48
CA GLY A 450 20.97 -17.79 -7.64
C GLY A 450 19.57 -18.18 -8.12
N ARG A 451 18.49 -17.65 -7.52
CA ARG A 451 17.12 -17.93 -7.95
C ARG A 451 16.72 -17.06 -9.13
N ALA A 452 15.67 -17.51 -9.80
CA ALA A 452 15.04 -16.78 -10.88
C ALA A 452 14.52 -15.41 -10.42
N VAL A 453 14.83 -14.37 -11.17
CA VAL A 453 14.29 -13.03 -10.94
C VAL A 453 12.79 -13.04 -11.20
N LYS A 454 12.03 -12.62 -10.18
CA LYS A 454 10.57 -12.42 -10.28
C LYS A 454 10.23 -11.00 -9.89
N LEU A 455 9.51 -10.33 -10.78
CA LEU A 455 9.17 -8.93 -10.63
C LEU A 455 7.74 -8.70 -11.11
N THR A 456 7.13 -7.62 -10.63
CA THR A 456 5.87 -7.11 -11.16
C THR A 456 6.03 -5.66 -11.57
N THR A 457 5.23 -5.25 -12.55
CA THR A 457 5.21 -3.84 -13.01
C THR A 457 4.88 -2.88 -11.88
N HIS A 458 4.16 -3.33 -10.85
CA HIS A 458 3.81 -2.51 -9.70
C HIS A 458 5.00 -2.28 -8.75
N GLN A 459 5.91 -3.26 -8.62
CA GLN A 459 7.10 -3.12 -7.79
C GLN A 459 8.07 -2.05 -8.32
N LEU A 460 8.17 -1.87 -9.65
CA LEU A 460 8.94 -0.77 -10.24
C LEU A 460 8.46 0.61 -9.75
N ARG A 461 7.13 0.79 -9.70
CA ARG A 461 6.51 2.01 -9.18
C ARG A 461 6.76 2.23 -7.69
N HIS A 462 6.73 1.16 -6.88
CA HIS A 462 7.10 1.22 -5.45
C HIS A 462 8.55 1.63 -5.27
N TRP A 463 9.45 0.99 -6.02
CA TRP A 463 10.88 1.26 -5.99
C TRP A 463 11.18 2.71 -6.33
N LEU A 464 10.73 3.21 -7.48
CA LEU A 464 10.96 4.61 -7.86
C LEU A 464 10.42 5.60 -6.84
N SER A 465 9.20 5.36 -6.34
CA SER A 465 8.61 6.26 -5.34
C SER A 465 9.44 6.28 -4.05
N THR A 466 9.86 5.11 -3.56
CA THR A 466 10.69 5.02 -2.34
C THR A 466 12.06 5.64 -2.54
N MET A 467 12.70 5.45 -3.70
CA MET A 467 14.01 6.05 -3.99
C MET A 467 13.91 7.57 -4.14
N SER A 468 12.84 8.10 -4.74
CA SER A 468 12.63 9.54 -4.81
C SER A 468 12.42 10.18 -3.45
N GLU A 469 11.66 9.53 -2.56
CA GLU A 469 11.50 9.95 -1.16
C GLU A 469 12.84 9.93 -0.41
N ARG A 470 13.68 8.91 -0.65
CA ARG A 470 15.04 8.82 -0.09
C ARG A 470 15.95 9.93 -0.60
N ALA A 471 15.79 10.32 -1.85
CA ALA A 471 16.52 11.44 -2.45
C ALA A 471 15.99 12.82 -2.02
N GLY A 472 14.97 12.88 -1.15
CA GLY A 472 14.42 14.14 -0.64
C GLY A 472 13.40 14.82 -1.55
N MET A 473 12.82 14.11 -2.53
CA MET A 473 11.74 14.66 -3.35
C MET A 473 10.52 14.96 -2.47
N ASP A 474 9.94 16.16 -2.63
CA ASP A 474 8.76 16.53 -1.86
C ASP A 474 7.50 15.74 -2.29
N ASP A 475 6.59 15.62 -1.33
CA ASP A 475 5.36 14.84 -1.45
C ASP A 475 4.47 15.27 -2.63
N PHE A 476 4.39 16.57 -2.90
CA PHE A 476 3.55 17.11 -3.97
C PHE A 476 4.16 16.81 -5.35
N THR A 477 5.45 17.08 -5.52
CA THR A 477 6.20 16.78 -6.74
C THR A 477 6.18 15.29 -7.05
N LEU A 478 6.39 14.43 -6.05
CA LEU A 478 6.28 12.98 -6.25
C LEU A 478 4.86 12.56 -6.65
N ALA A 479 3.83 13.11 -5.99
CA ALA A 479 2.44 12.82 -6.34
C ALA A 479 2.11 13.25 -7.77
N GLN A 480 2.61 14.41 -8.20
CA GLN A 480 2.47 14.92 -9.56
C GLN A 480 3.22 14.02 -10.55
N TRP A 481 4.52 13.77 -10.32
CA TRP A 481 5.36 12.91 -11.16
C TRP A 481 4.86 11.47 -11.24
N ALA A 482 4.19 10.95 -10.21
CA ALA A 482 3.52 9.63 -10.21
C ALA A 482 2.07 9.64 -10.75
N GLY A 483 1.52 10.82 -11.09
CA GLY A 483 0.15 10.97 -11.59
C GLY A 483 -0.92 10.56 -10.55
N ARG A 484 -0.64 10.76 -9.26
CA ARG A 484 -1.56 10.43 -8.17
C ARG A 484 -2.64 11.50 -8.05
N ALA A 485 -3.87 11.09 -7.77
CA ALA A 485 -4.98 12.04 -7.59
C ALA A 485 -4.84 12.84 -6.29
N ARG A 486 -4.37 12.18 -5.22
CA ARG A 486 -4.18 12.74 -3.88
C ARG A 486 -2.75 12.51 -3.42
N VAL A 487 -2.16 13.50 -2.75
CA VAL A 487 -0.82 13.38 -2.14
C VAL A 487 -0.79 12.25 -1.11
N SER A 488 -1.87 12.05 -0.35
CA SER A 488 -2.02 10.95 0.61
C SER A 488 -1.86 9.55 0.01
N ASP A 489 -1.91 9.41 -1.33
CA ASP A 489 -1.66 8.13 -1.98
C ASP A 489 -0.17 7.74 -1.98
N ASN A 490 0.75 8.68 -1.69
CA ASN A 490 2.21 8.45 -1.62
C ASN A 490 2.57 7.37 -0.59
N ARG A 491 1.95 7.41 0.59
CA ARG A 491 2.17 6.47 1.70
C ARG A 491 2.02 4.98 1.35
N HIS A 492 1.29 4.67 0.27
CA HIS A 492 1.12 3.29 -0.21
C HIS A 492 2.35 2.77 -0.97
N TYR A 493 3.24 3.67 -1.38
CA TYR A 493 4.44 3.40 -2.16
C TYR A 493 5.73 3.84 -1.47
N ASP A 494 5.64 4.50 -0.32
CA ASP A 494 6.76 4.80 0.55
C ASP A 494 7.05 3.57 1.42
N HIS A 495 8.16 2.88 1.14
CA HIS A 495 8.63 1.71 1.88
C HIS A 495 9.88 2.01 2.72
N ARG A 496 10.15 3.29 3.03
CA ARG A 496 11.15 3.63 4.05
C ARG A 496 10.75 3.02 5.38
N SER A 497 11.72 2.52 6.13
CA SER A 497 11.45 1.98 7.46
C SER A 497 11.02 3.11 8.42
N PRO A 498 10.25 2.81 9.48
CA PRO A 498 9.96 3.79 10.52
C PRO A 498 11.22 4.43 11.11
N GLN A 499 12.31 3.66 11.24
CA GLN A 499 13.62 4.12 11.70
C GLN A 499 14.25 5.09 10.70
N GLU A 500 14.19 4.79 9.41
CA GLU A 500 14.69 5.66 8.34
C GLU A 500 13.93 7.00 8.30
N ARG A 501 12.59 6.95 8.44
CA ARG A 501 11.75 8.16 8.53
C ARG A 501 12.06 8.97 9.78
N LEU A 502 12.29 8.31 10.91
CA LEU A 502 12.66 8.98 12.16
C LEU A 502 14.05 9.62 12.06
N ALA A 503 15.02 8.95 11.42
CA ALA A 503 16.35 9.50 11.17
C ALA A 503 16.27 10.76 10.32
N GLY A 504 15.56 10.73 9.19
CA GLY A 504 15.34 11.92 8.36
C GLY A 504 14.62 13.05 9.11
N ALA A 505 13.63 12.73 9.96
CA ALA A 505 12.98 13.74 10.79
C ALA A 505 13.93 14.33 11.85
N ARG A 506 14.86 13.55 12.40
CA ARG A 506 15.87 14.02 13.35
C ARG A 506 16.88 14.96 12.69
N GLU A 507 17.30 14.69 11.46
CA GLU A 507 18.21 15.57 10.71
C GLU A 507 17.60 16.96 10.45
N LEU A 508 16.28 17.02 10.22
CA LEU A 508 15.56 18.28 10.02
C LEU A 508 15.30 19.04 11.32
N LEU A 509 15.38 18.38 12.48
CA LEU A 509 15.21 19.01 13.77
C LEU A 509 16.58 19.54 14.24
N PRO A 510 16.75 20.86 14.46
CA PRO A 510 17.95 21.39 15.08
C PRO A 510 17.94 21.02 16.57
N LEU A 511 18.18 19.76 16.88
CA LEU A 511 18.37 19.28 18.23
C LEU A 511 19.75 19.77 18.68
N ARG A 512 19.79 20.97 19.25
CA ARG A 512 20.96 21.43 20.00
C ARG A 512 21.25 20.37 21.05
N HIS A 513 22.43 19.75 21.00
CA HIS A 513 22.91 18.89 22.06
C HIS A 513 23.12 19.76 23.31
N ILE A 514 22.16 19.70 24.23
CA ILE A 514 22.21 20.41 25.51
C ILE A 514 22.94 19.51 26.50
N SER A 515 23.99 20.01 27.15
CA SER A 515 24.70 19.21 28.17
C SER A 515 23.79 18.88 29.36
N LEU A 516 24.10 17.80 30.09
CA LEU A 516 23.36 17.40 31.28
C LEU A 516 23.25 18.54 32.32
N LEU A 517 24.34 19.31 32.48
CA LEU A 517 24.39 20.46 33.40
C LEU A 517 23.50 21.61 32.92
N GLU A 518 23.47 21.88 31.62
CA GLU A 518 22.63 22.92 31.03
C GLU A 518 21.15 22.57 31.13
N ARG A 519 20.76 21.29 30.98
CA ARG A 519 19.39 20.82 31.27
C ARG A 519 18.98 21.11 32.70
N PHE A 520 19.88 20.86 33.65
CA PHE A 520 19.62 21.10 35.07
C PHE A 520 19.36 22.59 35.34
N SER A 521 20.24 23.43 34.79
CA SER A 521 20.17 24.89 34.93
C SER A 521 18.88 25.46 34.32
N GLN A 522 18.42 24.88 33.22
CA GLN A 522 17.19 25.28 32.52
C GLN A 522 15.93 24.55 33.01
N ARG A 523 16.04 23.67 34.02
CA ARG A 523 14.94 22.82 34.53
C ARG A 523 14.29 21.97 33.42
N ALA A 524 15.08 21.56 32.44
CA ALA A 524 14.64 20.67 31.37
C ALA A 524 14.58 19.21 31.87
N PRO A 525 13.69 18.37 31.30
CA PRO A 525 13.66 16.94 31.62
C PRO A 525 15.00 16.27 31.33
N VAL A 526 15.45 15.44 32.27
CA VAL A 526 16.67 14.63 32.19
C VAL A 526 16.26 13.17 32.10
N THR A 527 16.75 12.46 31.09
CA THR A 527 16.41 11.05 30.85
C THR A 527 17.21 10.12 31.74
N TYR A 528 16.71 8.89 31.96
CA TYR A 528 17.46 7.86 32.69
C TYR A 528 18.79 7.51 31.98
N GLN A 529 18.79 7.47 30.64
CA GLN A 529 19.98 7.17 29.83
C GLN A 529 21.09 8.21 30.02
N GLU A 530 20.73 9.49 30.09
CA GLU A 530 21.68 10.58 30.39
C GLU A 530 22.28 10.48 31.81
N LEU A 531 21.67 9.70 32.72
CA LEU A 531 22.19 9.41 34.05
C LEU A 531 22.88 8.04 34.15
N GLY A 532 23.11 7.36 33.02
CA GLY A 532 23.75 6.05 32.96
C GLY A 532 22.83 4.88 33.34
N VAL A 533 21.51 5.03 33.21
CA VAL A 533 20.54 3.95 33.46
C VAL A 533 19.88 3.56 32.13
N ASP A 534 20.06 2.31 31.73
CA ASP A 534 19.46 1.77 30.50
C ASP A 534 17.96 1.51 30.66
N ARG A 535 17.18 2.60 30.64
CA ARG A 535 15.72 2.60 30.76
C ARG A 535 15.13 3.79 30.02
N LEU A 536 13.97 3.60 29.40
CA LEU A 536 13.18 4.70 28.84
C LEU A 536 12.45 5.47 29.95
N GLY A 537 12.52 6.80 29.90
CA GLY A 537 11.82 7.69 30.84
C GLY A 537 12.70 8.83 31.34
N THR A 538 12.15 9.61 32.28
CA THR A 538 12.79 10.78 32.87
C THR A 538 13.00 10.60 34.36
N ALA A 539 14.19 10.97 34.84
CA ALA A 539 14.50 10.94 36.25
C ALA A 539 13.71 12.00 37.03
N LYS A 540 13.43 11.72 38.30
CA LYS A 540 12.68 12.63 39.16
C LYS A 540 13.61 13.59 39.87
N ALA A 541 13.39 14.90 39.71
CA ALA A 541 14.11 15.91 40.47
C ALA A 541 13.83 15.79 41.98
N THR A 542 14.89 15.91 42.78
CA THR A 542 14.86 15.89 44.24
C THR A 542 15.51 17.15 44.80
N LEU A 543 15.58 17.28 46.13
CA LEU A 543 16.26 18.42 46.76
C LEU A 543 17.76 18.47 46.48
N TYR A 544 18.40 17.31 46.36
CA TYR A 544 19.86 17.17 46.33
C TYR A 544 20.40 16.61 45.00
N GLY A 545 19.57 16.52 43.95
CA GLY A 545 19.94 15.86 42.69
C GLY A 545 18.74 15.18 42.02
N MET A 546 18.96 14.00 41.43
CA MET A 546 17.96 13.24 40.67
C MET A 546 17.78 11.83 41.21
N CYS A 547 16.54 11.35 41.18
CA CYS A 547 16.20 9.98 41.54
C CYS A 547 15.95 9.16 40.28
N VAL A 548 16.68 8.05 40.14
CA VAL A 548 16.53 7.07 39.06
C VAL A 548 15.58 5.92 39.41
N HIS A 549 14.86 6.03 40.53
CA HIS A 549 13.82 5.09 40.92
C HIS A 549 12.81 4.92 39.78
N ASP A 550 12.44 3.66 39.52
CA ASP A 550 11.53 3.34 38.43
C ASP A 550 10.13 3.88 38.73
N TYR A 551 9.63 4.77 37.88
CA TYR A 551 8.29 5.32 38.03
C TYR A 551 7.20 4.23 37.94
N ALA A 552 7.46 3.12 37.24
CA ALA A 552 6.54 1.99 37.16
C ALA A 552 6.49 1.14 38.43
N MET A 553 7.43 1.34 39.37
CA MET A 553 7.47 0.62 40.64
C MET A 553 6.69 1.34 41.75
N ALA A 554 6.51 0.65 42.87
CA ALA A 554 5.84 1.21 44.04
C ALA A 554 6.60 2.45 44.56
N PRO A 555 5.89 3.48 45.06
CA PRO A 555 6.53 4.71 45.55
C PRO A 555 7.66 4.44 46.55
N CYS A 556 8.71 5.28 46.47
CA CYS A 556 9.91 5.15 47.28
C CYS A 556 9.60 5.12 48.79
N GLN A 557 10.03 4.04 49.45
CA GLN A 557 9.84 3.82 50.89
C GLN A 557 10.90 4.52 51.76
N LYS A 558 11.92 5.15 51.15
CA LYS A 558 13.01 5.85 51.87
C LYS A 558 12.60 7.22 52.43
N GLN A 559 11.36 7.68 52.18
CA GLN A 559 10.81 8.92 52.75
C GLN A 559 11.74 10.15 52.64
N ARG A 560 12.35 10.37 51.46
CA ARG A 560 13.30 11.48 51.18
C ARG A 560 14.69 11.35 51.82
N GLU A 561 15.05 10.17 52.31
CA GLU A 561 16.43 9.85 52.72
C GLU A 561 17.34 9.61 51.50
N CYS A 562 17.39 10.59 50.58
CA CYS A 562 18.01 10.46 49.27
C CYS A 562 19.54 10.35 49.33
N MET A 563 20.19 11.05 50.28
CA MET A 563 21.65 11.12 50.37
C MET A 563 22.31 9.80 50.80
N THR A 564 21.52 8.81 51.21
CA THR A 564 21.98 7.45 51.53
C THR A 564 21.29 6.41 50.63
N CYS A 565 20.76 6.82 49.47
CA CYS A 565 20.09 5.95 48.52
C CYS A 565 20.94 5.71 47.26
N LYS A 566 21.11 4.44 46.86
CA LYS A 566 21.89 4.08 45.65
C LYS A 566 21.22 4.50 44.33
N GLU A 567 19.91 4.74 44.36
CA GLU A 567 19.11 5.20 43.21
C GLU A 567 19.08 6.73 43.12
N HIS A 568 19.85 7.43 43.95
CA HIS A 568 19.98 8.88 43.91
C HIS A 568 21.31 9.29 43.28
N VAL A 569 21.26 10.35 42.49
CA VAL A 569 22.36 10.84 41.67
C VAL A 569 22.55 12.33 41.92
N CYS A 570 23.78 12.73 42.22
CA CYS A 570 24.21 14.12 42.28
C CYS A 570 25.00 14.47 41.02
N ILE A 571 24.90 15.72 40.57
CA ILE A 571 25.59 16.20 39.37
C ILE A 571 26.50 17.36 39.75
N LYS A 572 27.79 17.27 39.44
CA LYS A 572 28.73 18.34 39.73
C LYS A 572 28.44 19.58 38.89
N GLY A 573 28.50 20.75 39.52
CA GLY A 573 28.27 22.05 38.88
C GLY A 573 26.92 22.69 39.21
N ASP A 574 25.98 21.96 39.80
CA ASP A 574 24.77 22.55 40.35
C ASP A 574 25.02 23.15 41.74
N HIS A 575 25.26 24.47 41.76
CA HIS A 575 25.49 25.24 42.98
C HIS A 575 24.31 25.20 43.94
N VAL A 576 23.06 25.09 43.46
CA VAL A 576 21.87 25.06 44.33
C VAL A 576 21.82 23.75 45.11
N THR A 577 22.09 22.63 44.44
CA THR A 577 22.19 21.32 45.09
C THR A 577 23.34 21.28 46.09
N LEU A 578 24.51 21.81 45.72
CA LEU A 578 25.68 21.83 46.61
C LEU A 578 25.42 22.62 47.90
N GLU A 579 24.80 23.81 47.81
CA GLU A 579 24.41 24.60 48.99
C GLU A 579 23.43 23.84 49.89
N ARG A 580 22.47 23.12 49.30
CA ARG A 580 21.53 22.30 50.07
C ARG A 580 22.22 21.12 50.77
N ILE A 581 23.24 20.54 50.15
CA ILE A 581 24.07 19.48 50.76
C ILE A 581 24.89 20.05 51.92
N ARG A 582 25.50 21.23 51.77
CA ARG A 582 26.22 21.95 52.85
C ARG A 582 25.29 22.24 54.04
N LEU A 583 24.06 22.71 53.77
CA LEU A 583 23.07 22.92 54.82
C LEU A 583 22.68 21.62 55.52
N LEU A 584 22.47 20.54 54.77
CA LEU A 584 22.14 19.23 55.33
C LEU A 584 23.28 18.68 56.21
N GLU A 585 24.54 18.91 55.84
CA GLU A 585 25.70 18.54 56.64
C GLU A 585 25.65 19.20 58.01
N LEU A 586 25.53 20.54 58.06
CA LEU A 586 25.44 21.32 59.30
C LEU A 586 24.26 20.87 60.18
N GLN A 587 23.10 20.64 59.58
CA GLN A 587 21.92 20.14 60.30
C GLN A 587 22.16 18.75 60.89
N THR A 588 22.79 17.86 60.13
CA THR A 588 23.07 16.48 60.57
C THR A 588 24.14 16.46 61.66
N GLU A 589 25.14 17.35 61.61
CA GLU A 589 26.13 17.52 62.69
C GLU A 589 25.47 17.98 63.99
N ALA A 590 24.58 18.97 63.92
CA ALA A 590 23.86 19.45 65.09
C ALA A 590 22.97 18.36 65.70
N LEU A 591 22.31 17.55 64.86
CA LEU A 591 21.52 16.39 65.30
C LEU A 591 22.40 15.31 65.94
N LEU A 592 23.55 14.99 65.35
CA LEU A 592 24.52 14.05 65.91
C LEU A 592 25.02 14.50 67.28
N ALA A 593 25.33 15.79 67.45
CA ALA A 593 25.77 16.34 68.73
C ALA A 593 24.68 16.22 69.81
N ARG A 594 23.41 16.47 69.45
CA ARG A 594 22.28 16.27 70.36
C ARG A 594 22.09 14.81 70.74
N ALA A 595 22.13 13.91 69.76
CA ALA A 595 22.01 12.46 69.99
C ALA A 595 23.14 11.91 70.88
N ARG A 596 24.38 12.42 70.70
CA ARG A 596 25.51 12.05 71.57
C ARG A 596 25.31 12.50 73.03
N ARG A 597 24.76 13.70 73.25
CA ARG A 597 24.42 14.18 74.60
C ARG A 597 23.35 13.31 75.25
N ALA A 598 22.24 13.09 74.55
CA ALA A 598 21.17 12.20 75.01
C ALA A 598 21.70 10.79 75.34
N HIS A 599 22.58 10.24 74.50
CA HIS A 599 23.23 8.95 74.77
C HIS A 599 24.11 8.99 76.03
N SER A 600 24.90 10.05 76.24
CA SER A 600 25.70 10.20 77.46
C SER A 600 24.86 10.41 78.73
N GLU A 601 23.67 10.98 78.58
CA GLU A 601 22.69 11.18 79.66
C GLU A 601 21.88 9.90 79.95
N GLY A 602 22.05 8.84 79.15
CA GLY A 602 21.42 7.53 79.35
C GLY A 602 20.05 7.37 78.70
N ASP A 603 19.66 8.26 77.78
CA ASP A 603 18.37 8.18 77.09
C ASP A 603 18.26 6.89 76.26
N PHE A 604 17.21 6.11 76.54
CA PHE A 604 16.96 4.83 75.89
C PHE A 604 16.80 4.99 74.36
N GLY A 605 17.61 4.27 73.59
CA GLY A 605 17.58 4.26 72.12
C GLY A 605 18.36 5.40 71.44
N ALA A 606 19.01 6.30 72.19
CA ALA A 606 19.81 7.38 71.63
C ALA A 606 21.07 6.87 70.89
N ASP A 607 21.59 5.70 71.27
CA ASP A 607 22.69 4.98 70.60
C ASP A 607 22.40 4.75 69.11
N ARG A 608 21.19 4.27 68.78
CA ARG A 608 20.76 4.01 67.39
C ARG A 608 20.71 5.29 66.55
N TRP A 609 20.29 6.39 67.16
CA TRP A 609 20.28 7.71 66.51
C TRP A 609 21.68 8.25 66.28
N VAL A 610 22.61 8.03 67.21
CA VAL A 610 24.02 8.35 67.02
C VAL A 610 24.58 7.64 65.78
N ASP A 611 24.32 6.34 65.63
CA ASP A 611 24.82 5.57 64.49
C ASP A 611 24.15 5.98 63.17
N SER A 612 22.83 6.19 63.18
CA SER A 612 22.10 6.70 62.02
C SER A 612 22.63 8.07 61.55
N HIS A 613 22.85 9.02 62.47
CA HIS A 613 23.36 10.33 62.14
C HIS A 613 24.82 10.29 61.69
N LYS A 614 25.67 9.44 62.29
CA LYS A 614 27.05 9.20 61.81
C LYS A 614 27.04 8.70 60.36
N TRP A 615 26.20 7.71 60.07
CA TRP A 615 26.08 7.11 58.74
C TRP A 615 25.68 8.16 57.69
N LYS A 616 24.61 8.90 57.98
CA LYS A 616 24.13 9.97 57.10
C LYS A 616 25.19 11.06 56.91
N LEU A 617 25.81 11.50 57.99
CA LEU A 617 26.83 12.55 57.96
C LEU A 617 28.04 12.15 57.11
N ALA A 618 28.50 10.90 57.21
CA ALA A 618 29.59 10.37 56.40
C ALA A 618 29.27 10.45 54.90
N HIS A 619 28.08 10.03 54.50
CA HIS A 619 27.64 10.07 53.09
C HIS A 619 27.49 11.50 52.57
N VAL A 620 26.87 12.37 53.37
CA VAL A 620 26.70 13.79 53.02
C VAL A 620 28.05 14.47 52.83
N LYS A 621 29.01 14.25 53.75
CA LYS A 621 30.37 14.77 53.66
C LYS A 621 31.12 14.24 52.44
N ALA A 622 31.10 12.93 52.23
CA ALA A 622 31.78 12.32 51.09
C ALA A 622 31.24 12.87 49.76
N MET A 623 29.92 12.99 49.63
CA MET A 623 29.29 13.56 48.46
C MET A 623 29.65 15.04 48.25
N ARG A 624 29.64 15.85 49.31
CA ARG A 624 30.09 17.26 49.24
C ARG A 624 31.53 17.36 48.77
N ILE A 625 32.43 16.62 49.41
CA ILE A 625 33.87 16.62 49.10
C ILE A 625 34.08 16.31 47.63
N ALA A 626 33.39 15.30 47.10
CA ALA A 626 33.53 14.93 45.69
C ALA A 626 32.92 15.93 44.71
N LEU A 627 31.78 16.55 45.06
CA LEU A 627 31.21 17.64 44.28
C LEU A 627 32.12 18.88 44.26
N GLU A 628 32.90 19.11 45.31
CA GLU A 628 33.86 20.21 45.44
C GLU A 628 35.24 19.88 44.86
N HIS A 629 35.57 18.59 44.70
CA HIS A 629 36.91 18.13 44.35
C HIS A 629 37.34 18.61 42.97
N PRO A 630 38.46 19.33 42.81
CA PRO A 630 38.83 20.00 41.56
C PRO A 630 39.01 19.04 40.37
N GLU A 631 39.41 17.79 40.60
CA GLU A 631 39.63 16.79 39.54
C GLU A 631 38.34 16.17 38.98
N VAL A 632 37.19 16.34 39.65
CA VAL A 632 35.91 15.86 39.13
C VAL A 632 35.40 16.86 38.08
N SER A 633 35.05 16.40 36.88
CA SER A 633 34.59 17.30 35.81
C SER A 633 33.20 17.90 36.10
N LEU A 634 32.93 19.10 35.58
CA LEU A 634 31.57 19.67 35.61
C LEU A 634 30.62 18.78 34.79
N GLY A 635 29.43 18.53 35.31
CA GLY A 635 28.46 17.60 34.74
C GLY A 635 28.70 16.14 35.12
N ALA A 636 29.77 15.81 35.87
CA ALA A 636 29.99 14.45 36.35
C ALA A 636 28.85 13.94 37.23
N ILE A 637 28.50 12.68 37.02
CA ILE A 637 27.47 11.95 37.75
C ILE A 637 28.12 11.26 38.95
N LEU A 638 27.64 11.58 40.14
CA LEU A 638 28.13 11.05 41.41
C LEU A 638 27.02 10.29 42.14
N ARG A 639 27.38 9.15 42.72
CA ARG A 639 26.48 8.25 43.46
C ARG A 639 27.17 7.74 44.71
N ILE A 640 26.38 7.31 45.69
CA ILE A 640 26.94 6.52 46.79
C ILE A 640 27.24 5.09 46.28
N PRO A 641 28.22 4.39 46.89
CA PRO A 641 28.47 2.99 46.57
C PRO A 641 27.22 2.11 46.79
N GLU A 642 26.94 1.19 45.87
CA GLU A 642 25.75 0.32 45.99
C GLU A 642 25.73 -0.51 47.28
N GLY A 643 26.91 -0.91 47.78
CA GLY A 643 27.06 -1.65 49.03
C GLY A 643 26.57 -0.89 50.27
N HIS A 644 26.45 0.44 50.18
CA HIS A 644 26.00 1.30 51.27
C HIS A 644 24.47 1.45 51.32
N ASP A 645 23.75 0.96 50.30
CA ASP A 645 22.28 0.82 50.34
C ASP A 645 21.86 -0.60 49.90
N PRO A 646 22.14 -1.62 50.71
CA PRO A 646 21.80 -2.99 50.38
C PRO A 646 20.28 -3.18 50.34
N SER A 647 19.82 -3.99 49.38
CA SER A 647 18.41 -4.37 49.27
C SER A 647 17.95 -5.12 50.54
N PRO A 648 16.63 -5.18 50.82
CA PRO A 648 16.11 -5.96 51.95
C PRO A 648 16.56 -7.41 51.93
N VAL A 649 16.63 -8.02 50.74
CA VAL A 649 17.14 -9.38 50.54
C VAL A 649 18.62 -9.46 50.92
N ARG A 650 19.44 -8.51 50.47
CA ARG A 650 20.87 -8.50 50.80
C ARG A 650 21.11 -8.29 52.30
N ARG A 651 20.29 -7.48 52.97
CA ARG A 651 20.35 -7.33 54.44
C ARG A 651 20.01 -8.63 55.16
N ALA A 652 18.93 -9.28 54.76
CA ALA A 652 18.57 -10.57 55.35
C ALA A 652 19.68 -11.61 55.17
N LEU A 653 20.37 -11.62 54.01
CA LEU A 653 21.50 -12.51 53.76
C LEU A 653 22.75 -12.15 54.59
N LEU A 654 23.02 -10.86 54.83
CA LEU A 654 24.08 -10.39 55.74
C LEU A 654 23.75 -10.77 57.20
N ASP A 655 22.53 -10.56 57.65
CA ASP A 655 22.06 -10.88 59.01
C ASP A 655 22.10 -12.39 59.28
N LEU A 656 21.90 -13.21 58.25
CA LEU A 656 22.04 -14.67 58.30
C LEU A 656 23.50 -15.14 58.19
N GLY A 657 24.48 -14.24 58.02
CA GLY A 657 25.89 -14.57 57.86
C GLY A 657 26.23 -15.32 56.56
N LEU A 658 25.34 -15.30 55.57
CA LEU A 658 25.49 -16.02 54.29
C LEU A 658 26.30 -15.22 53.27
N ILE A 659 26.47 -13.93 53.49
CA ILE A 659 27.28 -13.01 52.68
C ILE A 659 28.07 -12.14 53.67
N GLU A 660 29.32 -11.81 53.36
CA GLU A 660 30.14 -10.92 54.17
C GLU A 660 29.77 -9.45 53.94
N HIS A 661 29.96 -8.62 54.97
CA HIS A 661 29.93 -7.17 54.79
C HIS A 661 30.98 -6.77 53.76
N PRO A 662 30.65 -5.89 52.79
CA PRO A 662 31.68 -5.33 51.92
C PRO A 662 32.76 -4.70 52.81
N ALA A 663 34.03 -5.03 52.57
CA ALA A 663 35.15 -4.52 53.35
C ALA A 663 35.04 -3.00 53.46
N SER A 664 35.16 -2.47 54.68
CA SER A 664 35.23 -1.02 54.89
C SER A 664 36.51 -0.52 54.21
N GLU A 665 36.39 0.02 53.01
CA GLU A 665 37.46 0.83 52.43
C GLU A 665 37.73 1.99 53.40
N SER A 666 39.00 2.20 53.73
CA SER A 666 39.47 3.32 54.53
C SER A 666 38.87 4.64 54.03
N VAL A 667 38.65 5.61 54.93
CA VAL A 667 38.10 6.94 54.60
C VAL A 667 38.93 7.66 53.51
N ASP A 668 40.21 7.30 53.36
CA ASP A 668 41.11 7.79 52.32
C ASP A 668 40.88 7.19 50.92
N THR A 669 39.99 6.20 50.78
CA THR A 669 39.67 5.51 49.52
C THR A 669 38.15 5.35 49.29
N LEU A 670 37.33 6.33 49.69
CA LEU A 670 35.92 6.38 49.28
C LEU A 670 35.82 6.66 47.76
N ASN A 671 35.95 5.60 46.96
CA ASN A 671 35.75 5.66 45.52
C ASN A 671 34.28 5.87 45.21
N ILE A 672 33.89 7.12 45.00
CA ILE A 672 32.63 7.42 44.31
C ILE A 672 32.75 6.89 42.89
N THR A 673 31.77 6.07 42.51
CA THR A 673 31.72 5.46 41.19
C THR A 673 31.47 6.56 40.15
N MET A 674 32.52 6.94 39.43
CA MET A 674 32.41 7.80 38.25
C MET A 674 32.12 6.93 37.04
N HIS A 675 30.88 6.96 36.55
CA HIS A 675 30.58 6.43 35.22
C HIS A 675 30.91 7.51 34.19
N GLY A 676 32.09 7.38 33.56
CA GLY A 676 32.42 8.17 32.38
C GLY A 676 31.58 7.71 31.20
N SER A 677 30.73 8.60 30.67
CA SER A 677 30.27 8.48 29.29
C SER A 677 31.49 8.73 28.41
N THR A 678 32.10 7.66 27.88
CA THR A 678 33.00 7.83 26.75
C THR A 678 32.14 8.21 25.55
N ASP A 679 31.90 9.51 25.37
CA ASP A 679 31.56 10.06 24.07
C ASP A 679 32.77 9.87 23.15
N LYS A 680 32.93 8.66 22.62
CA LYS A 680 33.61 8.50 21.35
C LYS A 680 32.69 9.12 20.32
N CYS A 681 32.97 10.39 20.00
CA CYS A 681 32.65 10.96 18.71
C CYS A 681 33.16 9.96 17.64
N PRO A 682 32.30 9.32 16.83
CA PRO A 682 32.77 8.79 15.57
C PRO A 682 33.11 10.01 14.73
N GLU A 683 34.38 10.16 14.39
CA GLU A 683 34.77 11.04 13.28
C GLU A 683 33.90 10.67 12.07
N LEU A 684 33.05 11.61 11.67
CA LEU A 684 32.40 11.69 10.36
C LEU A 684 32.65 13.09 9.81
#